data_AF-A0A1Y4WC94-F1
#
_entry.id   AF-A0A1Y4WC94-F1
#
_cell.length_a   1.000
_cell.length_b   1.000
_cell.length_c   1.000
_cell.angle_alpha   90.00
_cell.angle_beta   90.00
_cell.angle_gamma   90.00
#
_symmetry.space_group_name_H-M   'P 1'
#
loop_
_entity.id
_entity.type
_entity.pdbx_description
1 polymer ?
#
loop_
_entity_poly.entity_id
_entity_poly.type
_entity_poly.pdbx_seq_one_letter_code
_entity_poly.pdbx_strand_id
1 'polypeptide(L)'
;MAVYEHKPTMTYVDEIGDEHRIFPNTKKECVEGMEDIDDHLLDTNNPHKVTAAQVKLTDGTTVEAAISTALNTANSAASTASQAATAAQNAQESANAALEAVTDLVNTISAVPTQNGTLTYTGSEQSPSWNNYNPETLTLGGVTTGTNAGTYTATFTPKEGYKWSDDTTTAKEVTWTINRATISGIPTQNGSLTYTGEAQTPTWNNYNTAQLTIGGEQSATAAGSHTATFTPTSNYRWSDGTTEAKSVVWTIGRASISATPSQTGSLTYTGQAQSPSWTGYDATKMTLGGDTSGTNAGSYNATFTPTSNYQWSDGSTSARTVGWSIGKAAGSLSLNTSSLTLTDSSKTGTINVTRAGDGVVSAESNAPGVASVSVSGTVVTVTGKAAGTAVITVKVAAGSNYNAPANKTVNVSVEFAQVFGVRWNKSSSSTALSRLTQSNDPNDYVTVDISTEPSPAVGTGAGSSPFDSYAPWKDMEEYNIINNAVSHKRGESGFSRTSYDTMVYIPEFWFKIVESGNYRYFYIANKAKDGFTKHPGSGKYVGRYNTVSGNASKSGAAPQASQTRAQFRSGARNKGSKWSLHDFAAWNAVWLLYLVEFADWNSQAQIGRGNVDSSSLKNTGGTDSMSYHTGRASGTDGKTQVQYRHIEDPWGNIWEWIDGANFNNQAAYICTNPANYADDTTSNYTAAGVTLCSSGWIKDLGLSNTFPWAFLPDANGGSETTYIPDYVSSHSGWQVLMVGGNWNNGSNAGLFYFNANNSSSNSNGNIGARLLVFPMSSLRRLFRTAW
;
A
#
# COMPACT_ATOMS: atom_id res chain seq x y z
N MET A 1 -52.19 137.86 -26.59
CA MET A 1 -51.91 136.45 -26.87
C MET A 1 -52.80 135.48 -26.07
N ALA A 2 -54.11 135.30 -26.27
CA ALA A 2 -54.60 134.31 -27.22
C ALA A 2 -53.59 133.30 -27.84
N VAL A 3 -52.31 133.16 -27.46
CA VAL A 3 -51.26 132.51 -28.26
C VAL A 3 -50.02 132.52 -27.37
N TYR A 4 -49.44 131.33 -27.25
CA TYR A 4 -48.03 130.98 -26.99
C TYR A 4 -47.45 130.98 -25.57
N GLU A 5 -46.91 129.79 -25.26
CA GLU A 5 -45.57 129.49 -24.75
C GLU A 5 -45.06 130.04 -23.40
N HIS A 6 -44.41 129.09 -22.71
CA HIS A 6 -43.17 129.20 -21.93
C HIS A 6 -43.19 129.52 -20.44
N LYS A 7 -42.22 128.84 -19.80
CA LYS A 7 -41.77 128.78 -18.40
C LYS A 7 -41.58 130.16 -17.74
N PRO A 8 -41.32 130.18 -16.42
CA PRO A 8 -40.16 130.97 -15.99
C PRO A 8 -39.28 130.30 -14.92
N THR A 9 -37.99 130.62 -15.06
CA THR A 9 -36.79 130.20 -14.34
C THR A 9 -36.43 131.17 -13.20
N MET A 10 -35.75 130.67 -12.16
CA MET A 10 -35.04 131.48 -11.15
C MET A 10 -33.79 132.16 -11.76
N THR A 11 -33.52 133.38 -11.29
CA THR A 11 -32.64 134.51 -11.68
C THR A 11 -31.11 134.22 -11.69
N TYR A 12 -30.28 134.84 -12.55
CA TYR A 12 -29.76 136.24 -12.60
C TYR A 12 -29.12 136.47 -14.00
N VAL A 13 -29.16 137.62 -14.70
CA VAL A 13 -28.86 139.04 -14.35
C VAL A 13 -29.54 139.99 -15.39
N ASP A 14 -29.96 141.18 -14.92
CA ASP A 14 -30.26 142.46 -15.62
C ASP A 14 -31.56 142.51 -16.45
N GLU A 15 -32.45 143.51 -16.37
CA GLU A 15 -32.52 144.82 -15.71
C GLU A 15 -33.93 145.39 -16.03
N ILE A 16 -34.56 146.11 -15.07
CA ILE A 16 -35.41 147.32 -15.26
C ILE A 16 -36.72 147.13 -16.09
N GLY A 17 -37.92 147.54 -15.68
CA GLY A 17 -38.41 148.47 -14.68
C GLY A 17 -39.83 148.95 -15.09
N ASP A 18 -40.58 149.39 -14.09
CA ASP A 18 -41.66 150.40 -14.15
C ASP A 18 -43.07 150.09 -14.71
N GLU A 19 -44.01 150.10 -13.76
CA GLU A 19 -45.25 150.91 -13.70
C GLU A 19 -46.20 150.97 -14.92
N HIS A 20 -47.51 150.70 -14.69
CA HIS A 20 -48.58 151.72 -14.83
C HIS A 20 -49.99 151.22 -14.44
N ARG A 21 -50.52 151.83 -13.37
CA ARG A 21 -51.83 152.47 -13.18
C ARG A 21 -53.11 151.80 -13.73
N ILE A 22 -54.07 151.47 -12.88
CA ILE A 22 -55.21 152.31 -12.40
C ILE A 22 -56.17 152.78 -13.52
N PHE A 23 -57.42 152.32 -13.36
CA PHE A 23 -58.76 152.80 -13.79
C PHE A 23 -58.93 154.31 -14.15
N PRO A 24 -60.16 154.79 -14.41
CA PRO A 24 -61.04 154.71 -15.58
C PRO A 24 -61.30 156.14 -16.15
N ASN A 25 -62.16 156.34 -17.16
CA ASN A 25 -62.75 157.66 -17.42
C ASN A 25 -64.21 157.60 -17.92
N THR A 26 -65.08 158.13 -17.05
CA THR A 26 -66.29 158.96 -17.28
C THR A 26 -67.50 158.35 -17.98
N LYS A 27 -68.64 158.17 -17.27
CA LYS A 27 -69.66 159.15 -16.76
C LYS A 27 -70.63 159.64 -17.84
N LYS A 28 -71.87 159.12 -17.81
CA LYS A 28 -73.05 159.92 -17.44
C LYS A 28 -74.23 158.99 -17.07
N GLU A 29 -75.03 159.48 -16.13
CA GLU A 29 -76.32 159.01 -15.62
C GLU A 29 -76.30 158.19 -14.32
N CYS A 30 -77.16 158.46 -13.34
CA CYS A 30 -77.64 159.67 -12.65
C CYS A 30 -78.67 159.16 -11.63
N VAL A 31 -78.73 159.80 -10.46
CA VAL A 31 -79.64 159.49 -9.34
C VAL A 31 -80.78 160.52 -9.31
N GLU A 32 -81.96 160.08 -8.84
CA GLU A 32 -83.15 160.72 -8.20
C GLU A 32 -83.32 162.26 -8.28
N GLY A 33 -84.52 162.85 -8.28
CA GLY A 33 -85.88 162.44 -7.94
C GLY A 33 -86.79 163.69 -8.02
N MET A 34 -88.09 163.50 -8.19
CA MET A 34 -89.11 164.54 -8.41
C MET A 34 -90.02 164.63 -7.17
N GLU A 35 -90.39 165.84 -6.74
CA GLU A 35 -91.80 166.18 -6.42
C GLU A 35 -92.01 167.71 -6.27
N ASP A 36 -93.02 168.18 -7.02
CA ASP A 36 -93.89 169.37 -6.92
C ASP A 36 -93.36 170.82 -6.95
N ILE A 37 -93.67 171.52 -8.07
CA ILE A 37 -94.17 172.89 -8.10
C ILE A 37 -95.36 172.96 -9.08
N ASP A 38 -96.42 173.58 -8.59
CA ASP A 38 -97.71 173.80 -9.22
C ASP A 38 -97.88 175.27 -9.71
N ASP A 39 -98.89 175.46 -10.56
CA ASP A 39 -99.58 176.71 -10.95
C ASP A 39 -98.87 177.78 -11.83
N HIS A 40 -99.09 177.66 -13.15
CA HIS A 40 -99.28 178.77 -14.10
C HIS A 40 -98.06 179.65 -14.53
N LEU A 41 -97.05 179.06 -15.17
CA LEU A 41 -96.04 179.78 -15.99
C LEU A 41 -95.64 178.89 -17.18
N LEU A 42 -96.06 179.06 -18.44
CA LEU A 42 -96.54 180.24 -19.16
C LEU A 42 -97.44 179.82 -20.34
N ASP A 43 -98.73 180.05 -20.17
CA ASP A 43 -99.59 180.44 -21.26
C ASP A 43 -99.08 181.77 -21.83
N THR A 44 -98.93 181.76 -23.15
CA THR A 44 -98.92 182.87 -24.11
C THR A 44 -98.27 184.18 -23.64
N ASN A 45 -97.01 184.49 -23.96
CA ASN A 45 -96.35 184.34 -25.26
C ASN A 45 -94.85 184.77 -25.15
N ASN A 46 -93.82 183.92 -25.31
CA ASN A 46 -92.43 184.43 -25.60
C ASN A 46 -91.45 183.39 -26.25
N PRO A 47 -90.85 183.67 -27.43
CA PRO A 47 -90.02 182.74 -28.24
C PRO A 47 -88.55 182.47 -27.83
N HIS A 48 -88.08 182.65 -26.57
CA HIS A 48 -86.64 182.54 -26.23
C HIS A 48 -86.27 181.81 -24.90
N LYS A 49 -85.16 181.03 -24.95
CA LYS A 49 -84.53 180.10 -23.98
C LYS A 49 -83.90 180.75 -22.70
N VAL A 50 -83.75 180.01 -21.59
CA VAL A 50 -82.79 180.28 -20.47
C VAL A 50 -82.17 178.97 -19.91
N THR A 51 -80.90 178.98 -19.44
CA THR A 51 -80.02 177.81 -19.15
C THR A 51 -79.35 177.81 -17.75
N ALA A 52 -78.73 176.67 -17.37
CA ALA A 52 -78.23 176.27 -16.05
C ALA A 52 -77.06 177.04 -15.39
N ALA A 53 -76.58 178.16 -15.94
CA ALA A 53 -75.40 178.88 -15.42
C ALA A 53 -75.69 179.89 -14.28
N GLN A 54 -76.87 179.83 -13.66
CA GLN A 54 -77.35 180.89 -12.76
C GLN A 54 -77.93 180.37 -11.42
N VAL A 55 -77.57 179.15 -11.01
CA VAL A 55 -78.04 178.48 -9.77
C VAL A 55 -77.14 178.83 -8.56
N LYS A 56 -77.74 179.29 -7.46
CA LYS A 56 -77.10 179.33 -6.13
C LYS A 56 -78.08 178.81 -5.08
N LEU A 57 -77.60 177.94 -4.18
CA LEU A 57 -78.32 177.46 -3.00
C LEU A 57 -78.34 178.56 -1.91
N THR A 58 -79.21 178.41 -0.92
CA THR A 58 -79.59 179.47 0.02
C THR A 58 -78.47 179.99 0.93
N ASP A 59 -77.35 179.28 1.12
CA ASP A 59 -76.17 179.78 1.85
C ASP A 59 -75.06 180.36 0.95
N GLY A 60 -75.27 180.34 -0.37
CA GLY A 60 -74.28 180.77 -1.35
C GLY A 60 -73.22 179.72 -1.73
N THR A 61 -73.23 178.52 -1.13
CA THR A 61 -72.35 177.42 -1.58
C THR A 61 -72.97 176.69 -2.76
N THR A 62 -72.12 176.40 -3.73
CA THR A 62 -72.51 175.70 -4.95
C THR A 62 -72.64 174.21 -4.65
N VAL A 63 -73.43 173.49 -5.45
CA VAL A 63 -73.52 172.02 -5.46
C VAL A 63 -72.13 171.34 -5.48
N GLU A 64 -71.12 172.07 -5.94
CA GLU A 64 -69.69 171.74 -5.93
C GLU A 64 -69.09 171.50 -4.52
N ALA A 65 -69.57 172.21 -3.49
CA ALA A 65 -69.07 172.09 -2.13
C ALA A 65 -69.47 170.74 -1.47
N ALA A 66 -70.67 170.23 -1.74
CA ALA A 66 -71.15 168.95 -1.21
C ALA A 66 -70.39 167.74 -1.80
N ILE A 67 -69.94 167.85 -3.06
CA ILE A 67 -69.12 166.82 -3.74
C ILE A 67 -67.71 166.75 -3.11
N SER A 68 -67.18 167.87 -2.62
CA SER A 68 -65.82 167.95 -2.07
C SER A 68 -65.66 167.17 -0.75
N THR A 69 -66.68 167.13 0.10
CA THR A 69 -66.64 166.40 1.38
C THR A 69 -66.69 164.88 1.19
N ALA A 70 -67.47 164.39 0.22
CA ALA A 70 -67.52 162.96 -0.12
C ALA A 70 -66.19 162.45 -0.74
N LEU A 71 -65.48 163.32 -1.47
CA LEU A 71 -64.20 162.99 -2.11
C LEU A 71 -63.06 162.76 -1.10
N ASN A 72 -63.02 163.52 0.00
CA ASN A 72 -61.96 163.38 1.01
C ASN A 72 -62.05 162.08 1.82
N THR A 73 -63.26 161.61 2.14
CA THR A 73 -63.44 160.33 2.86
C THR A 73 -63.04 159.13 2.01
N ALA A 74 -63.28 159.18 0.69
CA ALA A 74 -62.87 158.12 -0.24
C ALA A 74 -61.34 158.03 -0.38
N ASN A 75 -60.63 159.16 -0.38
CA ASN A 75 -59.17 159.20 -0.55
C ASN A 75 -58.40 158.61 0.65
N SER A 76 -58.90 158.80 1.88
CA SER A 76 -58.26 158.21 3.07
C SER A 76 -58.38 156.68 3.12
N ALA A 77 -59.48 156.11 2.62
CA ALA A 77 -59.65 154.66 2.55
C ALA A 77 -58.72 154.00 1.51
N ALA A 78 -58.41 154.70 0.42
CA ALA A 78 -57.53 154.18 -0.65
C ALA A 78 -56.05 154.07 -0.22
N SER A 79 -55.57 154.94 0.68
CA SER A 79 -54.18 154.92 1.16
C SER A 79 -53.87 153.69 2.04
N THR A 80 -54.78 153.34 2.96
CA THR A 80 -54.61 152.17 3.85
C THR A 80 -54.62 150.84 3.09
N ALA A 81 -55.39 150.74 2.00
CA ALA A 81 -55.43 149.54 1.16
C ALA A 81 -54.10 149.27 0.40
N SER A 82 -53.36 150.32 0.02
CA SER A 82 -52.10 150.15 -0.73
C SER A 82 -50.93 149.62 0.12
N GLN A 83 -50.89 149.96 1.41
CA GLN A 83 -49.85 149.43 2.32
C GLN A 83 -50.02 147.95 2.64
N ALA A 84 -51.27 147.46 2.73
CA ALA A 84 -51.55 146.04 2.97
C ALA A 84 -51.17 145.13 1.78
N ALA A 85 -51.27 145.63 0.54
CA ALA A 85 -50.93 144.86 -0.66
C ALA A 85 -49.43 144.59 -0.80
N THR A 86 -48.57 145.53 -0.39
CA THR A 86 -47.11 145.40 -0.55
C THR A 86 -46.50 144.37 0.42
N ALA A 87 -47.03 144.27 1.63
CA ALA A 87 -46.55 143.28 2.62
C ALA A 87 -46.89 141.83 2.25
N ALA A 88 -47.95 141.60 1.47
CA ALA A 88 -48.39 140.26 1.07
C ALA A 88 -47.50 139.64 -0.03
N GLN A 89 -46.94 140.44 -0.95
CA GLN A 89 -46.11 139.93 -2.06
C GLN A 89 -44.78 139.34 -1.59
N ASN A 90 -44.07 140.00 -0.68
CA ASN A 90 -42.74 139.54 -0.22
C ASN A 90 -42.78 138.20 0.55
N ALA A 91 -43.89 137.88 1.20
CA ALA A 91 -44.05 136.62 1.93
C ALA A 91 -44.21 135.40 1.00
N GLN A 92 -44.70 135.61 -0.24
CA GLN A 92 -45.02 134.50 -1.14
C GLN A 92 -43.79 133.98 -1.91
N GLU A 93 -42.83 134.84 -2.27
CA GLU A 93 -41.62 134.41 -3.00
C GLU A 93 -40.68 133.54 -2.16
N SER A 94 -40.52 133.85 -0.86
CA SER A 94 -39.65 133.06 0.03
C SER A 94 -40.19 131.66 0.32
N ALA A 95 -41.52 131.46 0.27
CA ALA A 95 -42.13 130.15 0.50
C ALA A 95 -41.92 129.18 -0.68
N ASN A 96 -41.87 129.69 -1.92
CA ASN A 96 -41.76 128.84 -3.11
C ASN A 96 -40.36 128.26 -3.30
N ALA A 97 -39.29 129.02 -2.98
CA ALA A 97 -37.91 128.54 -3.12
C ALA A 97 -37.55 127.40 -2.14
N ALA A 98 -38.15 127.40 -0.93
CA ALA A 98 -37.92 126.34 0.05
C ALA A 98 -38.63 125.02 -0.31
N LEU A 99 -39.74 125.08 -1.05
CA LEU A 99 -40.50 123.89 -1.46
C LEU A 99 -39.74 123.07 -2.51
N GLU A 100 -39.07 123.73 -3.46
CA GLU A 100 -38.39 123.07 -4.58
C GLU A 100 -37.16 122.25 -4.13
N ALA A 101 -36.38 122.76 -3.17
CA ALA A 101 -35.19 122.08 -2.65
C ALA A 101 -35.51 120.83 -1.79
N VAL A 102 -36.66 120.80 -1.11
CA VAL A 102 -37.08 119.64 -0.31
C VAL A 102 -37.62 118.52 -1.20
N THR A 103 -38.28 118.86 -2.31
CA THR A 103 -38.82 117.86 -3.26
C THR A 103 -37.73 117.05 -3.95
N ASP A 104 -36.56 117.64 -4.28
CA ASP A 104 -35.49 116.92 -4.99
C ASP A 104 -34.72 115.93 -4.07
N LEU A 105 -34.66 116.19 -2.76
CA LEU A 105 -33.98 115.32 -1.79
C LEU A 105 -34.78 114.04 -1.44
N VAL A 106 -36.12 114.12 -1.43
CA VAL A 106 -37.00 112.99 -1.06
C VAL A 106 -37.04 111.90 -2.16
N ASN A 107 -36.71 112.25 -3.40
CA ASN A 107 -36.92 111.40 -4.57
C ASN A 107 -35.66 110.63 -5.05
N THR A 108 -34.62 110.51 -4.21
CA THR A 108 -33.36 109.83 -4.56
C THR A 108 -33.17 108.48 -3.83
N ILE A 109 -32.86 107.40 -4.56
CA ILE A 109 -32.67 106.03 -4.05
C ILE A 109 -31.17 105.75 -3.83
N SER A 110 -30.79 105.39 -2.60
CA SER A 110 -29.40 105.36 -2.15
C SER A 110 -28.63 104.04 -2.34
N ALA A 111 -29.31 102.91 -2.60
CA ALA A 111 -28.65 101.60 -2.73
C ALA A 111 -29.37 100.61 -3.66
N VAL A 112 -28.60 99.82 -4.41
CA VAL A 112 -29.11 98.70 -5.21
C VAL A 112 -29.41 97.51 -4.29
N PRO A 113 -30.59 96.87 -4.39
CA PRO A 113 -30.90 95.73 -3.53
C PRO A 113 -29.97 94.53 -3.71
N THR A 114 -29.79 93.71 -2.67
CA THR A 114 -28.96 92.48 -2.71
C THR A 114 -29.69 91.30 -2.06
N GLN A 115 -29.37 90.07 -2.46
CA GLN A 115 -29.96 88.86 -1.84
C GLN A 115 -29.67 88.85 -0.33
N ASN A 116 -30.70 88.60 0.47
CA ASN A 116 -30.58 88.41 1.91
C ASN A 116 -30.50 86.91 2.26
N GLY A 117 -29.53 86.55 3.09
CA GLY A 117 -29.30 85.17 3.51
C GLY A 117 -28.82 84.25 2.38
N THR A 118 -28.99 82.95 2.59
CA THR A 118 -28.54 81.91 1.65
C THR A 118 -29.69 80.95 1.37
N LEU A 119 -30.05 80.80 0.09
CA LEU A 119 -31.02 79.80 -0.33
C LEU A 119 -30.28 78.49 -0.65
N THR A 120 -30.86 77.36 -0.28
CA THR A 120 -30.32 76.01 -0.58
C THR A 120 -31.43 75.17 -1.18
N TYR A 121 -31.12 74.34 -2.17
CA TYR A 121 -32.09 73.51 -2.86
C TYR A 121 -32.91 72.66 -1.88
N THR A 122 -34.23 72.87 -1.90
CA THR A 122 -35.20 72.11 -1.08
C THR A 122 -36.15 71.27 -1.92
N GLY A 123 -36.07 71.36 -3.25
CA GLY A 123 -37.04 70.73 -4.17
C GLY A 123 -38.33 71.52 -4.41
N SER A 124 -38.45 72.74 -3.87
CA SER A 124 -39.58 73.65 -4.10
C SER A 124 -39.10 75.01 -4.62
N GLU A 125 -40.01 75.76 -5.24
CA GLU A 125 -39.72 77.12 -5.73
C GLU A 125 -39.33 78.04 -4.56
N GLN A 126 -38.26 78.80 -4.74
CA GLN A 126 -37.71 79.72 -3.75
C GLN A 126 -37.56 81.11 -4.36
N SER A 127 -37.58 82.12 -3.51
CA SER A 127 -37.38 83.52 -3.89
C SER A 127 -36.54 84.20 -2.81
N PRO A 128 -35.52 84.97 -3.17
CA PRO A 128 -34.72 85.68 -2.19
C PRO A 128 -35.55 86.82 -1.59
N SER A 129 -35.40 87.05 -0.29
CA SER A 129 -35.73 88.36 0.27
C SER A 129 -34.61 89.34 -0.08
N TRP A 130 -34.96 90.57 -0.40
CA TRP A 130 -34.02 91.57 -0.91
C TRP A 130 -33.72 92.63 0.14
N ASN A 131 -32.45 92.77 0.51
CA ASN A 131 -32.00 93.87 1.37
C ASN A 131 -32.11 95.20 0.61
N ASN A 132 -32.56 96.28 1.27
CA ASN A 132 -32.71 97.63 0.69
C ASN A 132 -33.70 97.75 -0.48
N TYR A 133 -34.57 96.77 -0.69
CA TYR A 133 -35.67 96.89 -1.65
C TYR A 133 -36.86 97.61 -1.02
N ASN A 134 -37.27 98.74 -1.61
CA ASN A 134 -38.49 99.45 -1.27
C ASN A 134 -39.46 99.41 -2.46
N PRO A 135 -40.60 98.71 -2.36
CA PRO A 135 -41.54 98.57 -3.47
C PRO A 135 -42.28 99.85 -3.84
N GLU A 136 -42.28 100.88 -2.99
CA GLU A 136 -42.89 102.19 -3.31
C GLU A 136 -42.03 102.99 -4.30
N THR A 137 -40.70 102.77 -4.30
CA THR A 137 -39.75 103.53 -5.11
C THR A 137 -39.10 102.71 -6.22
N LEU A 138 -39.09 101.38 -6.10
CA LEU A 138 -38.53 100.45 -7.09
C LEU A 138 -39.56 99.45 -7.61
N THR A 139 -39.45 99.10 -8.89
CA THR A 139 -40.15 97.97 -9.51
C THR A 139 -39.17 96.81 -9.66
N LEU A 140 -39.57 95.62 -9.20
CA LEU A 140 -38.80 94.38 -9.30
C LEU A 140 -39.21 93.59 -10.56
N GLY A 141 -38.22 93.20 -11.37
CA GLY A 141 -38.37 92.37 -12.56
C GLY A 141 -37.25 91.31 -12.69
N GLY A 142 -37.12 90.69 -13.86
CA GLY A 142 -36.17 89.60 -14.09
C GLY A 142 -36.65 88.27 -13.50
N VAL A 143 -35.72 87.35 -13.20
CA VAL A 143 -36.03 86.06 -12.57
C VAL A 143 -36.07 86.23 -11.06
N THR A 144 -37.28 86.26 -10.51
CA THR A 144 -37.54 86.52 -9.09
C THR A 144 -37.81 85.25 -8.29
N THR A 145 -38.04 84.12 -8.97
CA THR A 145 -38.23 82.79 -8.37
C THR A 145 -37.37 81.73 -9.06
N GLY A 146 -37.04 80.65 -8.36
CA GLY A 146 -36.25 79.54 -8.90
C GLY A 146 -36.33 78.31 -8.01
N THR A 147 -36.31 77.11 -8.61
CA THR A 147 -36.43 75.84 -7.87
C THR A 147 -35.12 75.08 -7.76
N ASN A 148 -34.27 75.13 -8.79
CA ASN A 148 -33.04 74.35 -8.87
C ASN A 148 -31.84 75.08 -8.26
N ALA A 149 -30.79 74.35 -7.87
CA ALA A 149 -29.55 74.98 -7.49
C ALA A 149 -28.91 75.68 -8.70
N GLY A 150 -28.51 76.94 -8.54
CA GLY A 150 -28.03 77.76 -9.65
C GLY A 150 -27.90 79.23 -9.29
N THR A 151 -27.44 80.02 -10.26
CA THR A 151 -27.39 81.48 -10.19
C THR A 151 -28.47 82.05 -11.10
N TYR A 152 -29.23 82.99 -10.57
CA TYR A 152 -30.37 83.66 -11.20
C TYR A 152 -30.15 85.17 -11.15
N THR A 153 -30.85 85.93 -12.00
CA THR A 153 -30.67 87.39 -12.09
C THR A 153 -32.02 88.10 -11.99
N ALA A 154 -32.16 89.03 -11.05
CA ALA A 154 -33.31 89.93 -10.89
C ALA A 154 -32.93 91.37 -11.27
N THR A 155 -33.90 92.20 -11.62
CA THR A 155 -33.69 93.58 -12.05
C THR A 155 -34.49 94.57 -11.20
N PHE A 156 -33.88 95.67 -10.77
CA PHE A 156 -34.54 96.73 -9.99
C PHE A 156 -34.55 98.04 -10.77
N THR A 157 -35.74 98.63 -10.95
CA THR A 157 -35.94 99.85 -11.75
C THR A 157 -36.61 100.95 -10.92
N PRO A 158 -36.05 102.17 -10.84
CA PRO A 158 -36.72 103.32 -10.22
C PRO A 158 -38.08 103.61 -10.87
N LYS A 159 -39.10 103.88 -10.06
CA LYS A 159 -40.41 104.32 -10.55
C LYS A 159 -40.37 105.79 -10.98
N GLU A 160 -41.35 106.20 -11.78
CA GLU A 160 -41.48 107.57 -12.26
C GLU A 160 -41.45 108.58 -11.10
N GLY A 161 -40.64 109.64 -11.25
CA GLY A 161 -40.38 110.62 -10.19
C GLY A 161 -39.22 110.27 -9.25
N TYR A 162 -38.64 109.06 -9.33
CA TYR A 162 -37.47 108.65 -8.54
C TYR A 162 -36.23 108.39 -9.40
N LYS A 163 -35.06 108.70 -8.87
CA LYS A 163 -33.76 108.45 -9.50
C LYS A 163 -32.80 107.75 -8.56
N TRP A 164 -31.81 107.02 -9.09
CA TRP A 164 -30.69 106.51 -8.30
C TRP A 164 -29.80 107.68 -7.83
N SER A 165 -28.96 107.45 -6.83
CA SER A 165 -27.98 108.43 -6.34
C SER A 165 -26.93 108.87 -7.37
N ASP A 166 -26.84 108.18 -8.51
CA ASP A 166 -26.01 108.53 -9.66
C ASP A 166 -26.78 109.31 -10.75
N ASP A 167 -27.95 109.85 -10.41
CA ASP A 167 -28.89 110.57 -11.28
C ASP A 167 -29.47 109.74 -12.44
N THR A 168 -29.27 108.41 -12.46
CA THR A 168 -29.84 107.54 -13.50
C THR A 168 -31.21 106.98 -13.13
N THR A 169 -31.98 106.59 -14.13
CA THR A 169 -33.29 105.93 -13.98
C THR A 169 -33.32 104.52 -14.58
N THR A 170 -32.17 104.00 -15.03
CA THR A 170 -32.05 102.70 -15.68
C THR A 170 -32.12 101.53 -14.70
N ALA A 171 -32.63 100.39 -15.16
CA ALA A 171 -32.69 99.17 -14.37
C ALA A 171 -31.29 98.65 -14.00
N LYS A 172 -31.11 98.18 -12.76
CA LYS A 172 -29.87 97.54 -12.30
C LYS A 172 -30.10 96.05 -12.05
N GLU A 173 -29.21 95.21 -12.58
CA GLU A 173 -29.26 93.75 -12.45
C GLU A 173 -28.54 93.27 -11.17
N VAL A 174 -29.14 92.29 -10.51
CA VAL A 174 -28.63 91.70 -9.27
C VAL A 174 -28.72 90.18 -9.36
N THR A 175 -27.57 89.51 -9.22
CA THR A 175 -27.50 88.06 -9.19
C THR A 175 -27.84 87.51 -7.81
N TRP A 176 -28.60 86.43 -7.75
CA TRP A 176 -28.93 85.68 -6.55
C TRP A 176 -28.77 84.18 -6.79
N THR A 177 -28.51 83.41 -5.73
CA THR A 177 -28.13 81.99 -5.84
C THR A 177 -28.98 81.09 -4.96
N ILE A 178 -29.22 79.88 -5.45
CA ILE A 178 -29.66 78.72 -4.68
C ILE A 178 -28.51 77.71 -4.65
N ASN A 179 -27.97 77.45 -3.47
CA ASN A 179 -26.89 76.49 -3.28
C ASN A 179 -27.37 75.04 -3.44
N ARG A 180 -26.47 74.15 -3.88
CA ARG A 180 -26.74 72.70 -3.93
C ARG A 180 -26.99 72.12 -2.53
N ALA A 181 -27.87 71.13 -2.42
CA ALA A 181 -28.09 70.38 -1.18
C ALA A 181 -26.95 69.36 -0.93
N THR A 182 -26.66 69.05 0.33
CA THR A 182 -25.57 68.12 0.71
C THR A 182 -26.06 66.67 0.83
N ILE A 183 -25.26 65.73 0.34
CA ILE A 183 -25.54 64.28 0.43
C ILE A 183 -25.04 63.72 1.77
N SER A 184 -25.86 62.88 2.41
CA SER A 184 -25.66 62.39 3.79
C SER A 184 -24.44 61.47 3.98
N GLY A 185 -23.94 60.82 2.92
CA GLY A 185 -22.75 59.96 2.97
C GLY A 185 -22.43 59.29 1.65
N ILE A 186 -21.23 58.71 1.55
CA ILE A 186 -20.82 57.89 0.39
C ILE A 186 -21.53 56.53 0.50
N PRO A 187 -22.14 56.00 -0.58
CA PRO A 187 -22.76 54.69 -0.53
C PRO A 187 -21.79 53.58 -0.15
N THR A 188 -22.27 52.55 0.56
CA THR A 188 -21.47 51.37 0.93
C THR A 188 -22.22 50.10 0.55
N GLN A 189 -21.50 49.03 0.22
CA GLN A 189 -22.12 47.74 -0.09
C GLN A 189 -22.99 47.28 1.09
N ASN A 190 -24.20 46.80 0.76
CA ASN A 190 -25.12 46.22 1.72
C ASN A 190 -25.05 44.69 1.67
N GLY A 191 -24.94 44.06 2.83
CA GLY A 191 -24.75 42.62 2.97
C GLY A 191 -23.42 42.12 2.40
N SER A 192 -23.32 40.80 2.22
CA SER A 192 -22.15 40.14 1.65
C SER A 192 -22.56 39.36 0.41
N LEU A 193 -21.81 39.55 -0.68
CA LEU A 193 -21.96 38.74 -1.88
C LEU A 193 -20.97 37.57 -1.81
N THR A 194 -21.37 36.40 -2.31
CA THR A 194 -20.49 35.23 -2.43
C THR A 194 -20.56 34.71 -3.86
N TYR A 195 -19.45 34.17 -4.35
CA TYR A 195 -19.40 33.55 -5.67
C TYR A 195 -20.43 32.43 -5.81
N THR A 196 -21.27 32.49 -6.83
CA THR A 196 -22.32 31.49 -7.12
C THR A 196 -22.17 30.86 -8.51
N GLY A 197 -21.23 31.35 -9.33
CA GLY A 197 -21.11 31.00 -10.75
C GLY A 197 -21.83 31.98 -11.69
N GLU A 198 -22.77 32.78 -11.16
CA GLU A 198 -23.55 33.77 -11.92
C GLU A 198 -23.16 35.20 -11.54
N ALA A 199 -23.49 36.18 -12.39
CA ALA A 199 -23.25 37.60 -12.11
C ALA A 199 -23.94 38.04 -10.81
N GLN A 200 -23.18 38.67 -9.91
CA GLN A 200 -23.66 39.24 -8.65
C GLN A 200 -23.66 40.77 -8.74
N THR A 201 -24.67 41.39 -8.14
CA THR A 201 -24.86 42.85 -8.12
C THR A 201 -25.01 43.32 -6.67
N PRO A 202 -24.18 44.27 -6.19
CA PRO A 202 -24.32 44.81 -4.85
C PRO A 202 -25.57 45.68 -4.77
N THR A 203 -26.25 45.62 -3.63
CA THR A 203 -27.18 46.68 -3.23
C THR A 203 -26.40 47.66 -2.34
N TRP A 204 -26.82 48.92 -2.36
CA TRP A 204 -26.03 50.01 -1.77
C TRP A 204 -26.81 50.68 -0.63
N ASN A 205 -26.22 50.70 0.56
CA ASN A 205 -26.70 51.53 1.65
C ASN A 205 -26.42 53.00 1.31
N ASN A 206 -27.35 53.90 1.66
CA ASN A 206 -27.26 55.35 1.42
C ASN A 206 -27.21 55.77 -0.07
N TYR A 207 -27.61 54.90 -1.00
CA TYR A 207 -27.77 55.27 -2.40
C TYR A 207 -29.20 55.77 -2.66
N ASN A 208 -29.33 57.03 -3.08
CA ASN A 208 -30.59 57.64 -3.48
C ASN A 208 -30.47 58.14 -4.93
N THR A 209 -31.31 57.60 -5.82
CA THR A 209 -31.27 57.86 -7.27
C THR A 209 -31.62 59.30 -7.65
N ALA A 210 -32.33 60.05 -6.80
CA ALA A 210 -32.58 61.47 -7.02
C ALA A 210 -31.35 62.35 -6.76
N GLN A 211 -30.43 61.87 -5.91
CA GLN A 211 -29.26 62.61 -5.44
C GLN A 211 -27.96 62.18 -6.13
N LEU A 212 -27.88 60.92 -6.55
CA LEU A 212 -26.69 60.29 -7.08
C LEU A 212 -27.00 59.51 -8.36
N THR A 213 -26.08 59.55 -9.31
CA THR A 213 -25.99 58.59 -10.42
C THR A 213 -24.89 57.59 -10.15
N ILE A 214 -25.09 56.33 -10.56
CA ILE A 214 -24.13 55.24 -10.40
C ILE A 214 -23.49 54.88 -11.75
N GLY A 215 -22.17 54.68 -11.73
CA GLY A 215 -21.33 54.23 -12.84
C GLY A 215 -20.30 53.19 -12.37
N GLY A 216 -19.31 52.89 -13.20
CA GLY A 216 -18.31 51.86 -12.90
C GLY A 216 -18.88 50.43 -13.05
N GLU A 217 -18.24 49.46 -12.38
CA GLU A 217 -18.64 48.05 -12.44
C GLU A 217 -19.82 47.79 -11.49
N GLN A 218 -20.98 47.52 -12.09
CA GLN A 218 -22.25 47.34 -11.37
C GLN A 218 -22.64 45.87 -11.19
N SER A 219 -21.98 44.96 -11.90
CA SER A 219 -22.10 43.52 -11.71
C SER A 219 -20.79 42.84 -12.03
N ALA A 220 -20.51 41.74 -11.34
CA ALA A 220 -19.34 40.91 -11.58
C ALA A 220 -19.64 39.47 -11.18
N THR A 221 -18.97 38.53 -11.84
CA THR A 221 -19.16 37.10 -11.55
C THR A 221 -18.04 36.55 -10.68
N ALA A 222 -16.80 37.02 -10.81
CA ALA A 222 -15.65 36.47 -10.08
C ALA A 222 -15.61 36.92 -8.62
N ALA A 223 -15.01 36.11 -7.74
CA ALA A 223 -14.69 36.55 -6.38
C ALA A 223 -13.55 37.60 -6.42
N GLY A 224 -13.63 38.63 -5.59
CA GLY A 224 -12.63 39.70 -5.57
C GLY A 224 -13.20 41.06 -5.21
N SER A 225 -12.38 42.09 -5.44
CA SER A 225 -12.73 43.50 -5.26
C SER A 225 -13.08 44.13 -6.59
N HIS A 226 -14.22 44.81 -6.62
CA HIS A 226 -14.80 45.50 -7.76
C HIS A 226 -15.07 46.95 -7.40
N THR A 227 -15.20 47.84 -8.38
CA THR A 227 -15.34 49.28 -8.10
C THR A 227 -16.53 49.89 -8.81
N ALA A 228 -17.45 50.47 -8.04
CA ALA A 228 -18.53 51.31 -8.54
C ALA A 228 -18.22 52.79 -8.26
N THR A 229 -18.81 53.69 -9.05
CA THR A 229 -18.60 55.14 -8.89
C THR A 229 -19.92 55.85 -8.69
N PHE A 230 -20.00 56.76 -7.73
CA PHE A 230 -21.19 57.56 -7.44
C PHE A 230 -20.93 59.04 -7.73
N THR A 231 -21.85 59.68 -8.45
CA THR A 231 -21.71 61.09 -8.87
C THR A 231 -22.94 61.90 -8.46
N PRO A 232 -22.79 63.02 -7.72
CA PRO A 232 -23.91 63.91 -7.39
C PRO A 232 -24.65 64.42 -8.62
N THR A 233 -25.99 64.45 -8.56
CA THR A 233 -26.82 65.08 -9.58
C THR A 233 -26.75 66.61 -9.48
N SER A 234 -27.22 67.33 -10.50
CA SER A 234 -27.01 68.79 -10.67
C SER A 234 -27.42 69.67 -9.49
N ASN A 235 -28.35 69.22 -8.65
CA ASN A 235 -28.86 69.94 -7.47
C ASN A 235 -28.15 69.56 -6.15
N TYR A 236 -27.22 68.59 -6.18
CA TYR A 236 -26.60 68.02 -4.99
C TYR A 236 -25.06 68.07 -5.06
N ARG A 237 -24.42 68.09 -3.90
CA ARG A 237 -22.97 68.01 -3.75
C ARG A 237 -22.61 67.13 -2.55
N TRP A 238 -21.36 66.66 -2.51
CA TRP A 238 -20.83 65.99 -1.33
C TRP A 238 -20.71 66.95 -0.14
N SER A 239 -20.65 66.40 1.08
CA SER A 239 -20.48 67.18 2.31
C SER A 239 -19.17 67.98 2.34
N ASP A 240 -18.15 67.56 1.59
CA ASP A 240 -16.88 68.28 1.41
C ASP A 240 -16.95 69.41 0.37
N GLY A 241 -18.12 69.66 -0.23
CA GLY A 241 -18.34 70.73 -1.21
C GLY A 241 -18.12 70.31 -2.67
N THR A 242 -17.55 69.13 -2.92
CA THR A 242 -17.22 68.68 -4.28
C THR A 242 -18.42 68.07 -5.01
N THR A 243 -18.34 68.02 -6.35
CA THR A 243 -19.33 67.33 -7.21
C THR A 243 -18.71 66.23 -8.06
N GLU A 244 -17.46 65.87 -7.79
CA GLU A 244 -16.74 64.83 -8.52
C GLU A 244 -17.21 63.44 -8.13
N ALA A 245 -17.02 62.47 -9.03
CA ALA A 245 -17.38 61.08 -8.78
C ALA A 245 -16.50 60.47 -7.68
N LYS A 246 -17.11 59.74 -6.74
CA LYS A 246 -16.39 58.98 -5.71
C LYS A 246 -16.46 57.48 -5.98
N SER A 247 -15.31 56.82 -5.91
CA SER A 247 -15.18 55.37 -6.12
C SER A 247 -15.45 54.61 -4.82
N VAL A 248 -16.23 53.54 -4.90
CA VAL A 248 -16.54 52.65 -3.80
C VAL A 248 -16.19 51.22 -4.21
N VAL A 249 -15.33 50.59 -3.40
CA VAL A 249 -14.99 49.18 -3.57
C VAL A 249 -16.09 48.33 -2.97
N TRP A 250 -16.55 47.34 -3.75
CA TRP A 250 -17.45 46.29 -3.30
C TRP A 250 -16.80 44.93 -3.54
N THR A 251 -17.16 43.93 -2.76
CA THR A 251 -16.50 42.61 -2.77
C THR A 251 -17.47 41.46 -2.95
N ILE A 252 -17.03 40.47 -3.71
CA ILE A 252 -17.64 39.13 -3.78
C ILE A 252 -16.69 38.17 -3.04
N GLY A 253 -17.17 37.56 -1.95
CA GLY A 253 -16.45 36.53 -1.21
C GLY A 253 -16.30 35.23 -2.03
N ARG A 254 -15.26 34.45 -1.72
CA ARG A 254 -15.02 33.14 -2.36
C ARG A 254 -16.01 32.09 -1.87
N ALA A 255 -16.44 31.19 -2.74
CA ALA A 255 -17.28 30.05 -2.38
C ALA A 255 -16.49 29.00 -1.59
N SER A 256 -17.12 28.37 -0.61
CA SER A 256 -16.46 27.40 0.28
C SER A 256 -16.47 25.97 -0.26
N ILE A 257 -15.32 25.31 -0.23
CA ILE A 257 -15.16 23.87 -0.48
C ILE A 257 -15.31 23.13 0.85
N SER A 258 -16.29 22.23 0.92
CA SER A 258 -16.72 21.60 2.18
C SER A 258 -15.73 20.59 2.76
N ALA A 259 -14.98 19.86 1.93
CA ALA A 259 -14.05 18.82 2.36
C ALA A 259 -12.81 18.74 1.47
N THR A 260 -11.68 18.35 2.08
CA THR A 260 -10.47 17.98 1.34
C THR A 260 -10.71 16.65 0.64
N PRO A 261 -10.26 16.46 -0.63
CA PRO A 261 -10.43 15.19 -1.32
C PRO A 261 -9.73 14.01 -0.62
N SER A 262 -10.17 12.79 -0.92
CA SER A 262 -9.57 11.55 -0.41
C SER A 262 -9.50 10.47 -1.49
N GLN A 263 -8.54 9.54 -1.37
CA GLN A 263 -8.37 8.45 -2.34
C GLN A 263 -9.61 7.56 -2.37
N THR A 264 -10.13 7.31 -3.57
CA THR A 264 -11.22 6.36 -3.81
C THR A 264 -10.65 4.97 -4.08
N GLY A 265 -11.13 3.97 -3.33
CA GLY A 265 -10.72 2.58 -3.50
C GLY A 265 -9.27 2.31 -3.08
N SER A 266 -8.72 1.20 -3.55
CA SER A 266 -7.32 0.82 -3.28
C SER A 266 -6.60 0.55 -4.60
N LEU A 267 -5.34 0.95 -4.68
CA LEU A 267 -4.44 0.62 -5.78
C LEU A 267 -3.51 -0.50 -5.35
N THR A 268 -3.18 -1.42 -6.25
CA THR A 268 -2.23 -2.51 -6.01
C THR A 268 -1.19 -2.51 -7.11
N TYR A 269 0.08 -2.77 -6.79
CA TYR A 269 1.16 -2.78 -7.76
C TYR A 269 0.86 -3.66 -8.99
N THR A 270 0.99 -3.10 -10.19
CA THR A 270 0.77 -3.81 -11.48
C THR A 270 2.00 -3.78 -12.39
N GLY A 271 3.08 -3.12 -12.00
CA GLY A 271 4.25 -2.86 -12.85
C GLY A 271 4.09 -1.70 -13.83
N GLN A 272 2.94 -1.02 -13.84
CA GLN A 272 2.67 0.18 -14.64
C GLN A 272 2.36 1.37 -13.73
N ALA A 273 2.52 2.59 -14.26
CA ALA A 273 2.12 3.80 -13.55
C ALA A 273 0.61 3.79 -13.27
N GLN A 274 0.24 4.17 -12.05
CA GLN A 274 -1.14 4.22 -11.57
C GLN A 274 -1.41 5.58 -10.93
N SER A 275 -2.65 6.04 -11.04
CA SER A 275 -3.13 7.27 -10.45
C SER A 275 -4.38 7.00 -9.61
N PRO A 276 -4.50 7.60 -8.42
CA PRO A 276 -5.70 7.47 -7.61
C PRO A 276 -6.85 8.27 -8.22
N SER A 277 -8.06 7.74 -8.09
CA SER A 277 -9.27 8.53 -8.21
C SER A 277 -9.54 9.26 -6.89
N TRP A 278 -10.14 10.44 -6.95
CA TRP A 278 -10.33 11.31 -5.79
C TRP A 278 -11.81 11.57 -5.52
N THR A 279 -12.29 11.14 -4.36
CA THR A 279 -13.62 11.49 -3.87
C THR A 279 -13.60 12.95 -3.43
N GLY A 280 -14.52 13.76 -3.96
CA GLY A 280 -14.63 15.19 -3.62
C GLY A 280 -13.73 16.13 -4.42
N TYR A 281 -12.96 15.62 -5.39
CA TYR A 281 -12.22 16.47 -6.32
C TYR A 281 -13.12 17.01 -7.44
N ASP A 282 -13.02 18.31 -7.70
CA ASP A 282 -13.74 19.01 -8.75
C ASP A 282 -12.78 20.01 -9.41
N ALA A 283 -12.43 19.76 -10.67
CA ALA A 283 -11.42 20.53 -11.39
C ALA A 283 -11.79 22.00 -11.62
N THR A 284 -13.08 22.37 -11.47
CA THR A 284 -13.51 23.77 -11.54
C THR A 284 -13.21 24.54 -10.25
N LYS A 285 -13.17 23.82 -9.11
CA LYS A 285 -13.03 24.40 -7.76
C LYS A 285 -11.60 24.38 -7.26
N MET A 286 -10.79 23.42 -7.70
CA MET A 286 -9.43 23.23 -7.24
C MET A 286 -8.52 22.60 -8.30
N THR A 287 -7.23 22.92 -8.23
CA THR A 287 -6.18 22.31 -9.04
C THR A 287 -5.52 21.15 -8.29
N LEU A 288 -5.08 20.14 -9.04
CA LEU A 288 -4.41 18.95 -8.53
C LEU A 288 -2.91 18.99 -8.90
N GLY A 289 -2.04 18.79 -7.92
CA GLY A 289 -0.58 18.74 -8.06
C GLY A 289 0.07 17.70 -7.14
N GLY A 290 1.39 17.78 -6.94
CA GLY A 290 2.15 16.78 -6.18
C GLY A 290 2.33 15.48 -6.95
N ASP A 291 2.42 14.36 -6.23
CA ASP A 291 2.47 13.02 -6.83
C ASP A 291 1.08 12.63 -7.31
N THR A 292 0.82 12.80 -8.61
CA THR A 292 -0.47 12.44 -9.23
C THR A 292 -0.44 11.06 -9.89
N SER A 293 0.73 10.43 -9.95
CA SER A 293 0.92 9.05 -10.39
C SER A 293 2.12 8.41 -9.69
N GLY A 294 2.14 7.09 -9.64
CA GLY A 294 3.20 6.29 -9.03
C GLY A 294 3.19 4.87 -9.59
N THR A 295 4.35 4.21 -9.62
CA THR A 295 4.46 2.84 -10.16
C THR A 295 4.67 1.81 -9.06
N ASN A 296 5.55 2.10 -8.08
CA ASN A 296 5.92 1.15 -7.03
C ASN A 296 4.89 1.14 -5.89
N ALA A 297 4.88 0.05 -5.12
CA ALA A 297 4.12 0.03 -3.86
C ALA A 297 4.73 1.03 -2.87
N GLY A 298 3.90 1.81 -2.19
CA GLY A 298 4.35 2.87 -1.30
C GLY A 298 3.30 3.93 -1.02
N SER A 299 3.73 4.97 -0.30
CA SER A 299 2.92 6.14 0.04
C SER A 299 3.37 7.34 -0.78
N TYR A 300 2.42 8.11 -1.26
CA TYR A 300 2.58 9.25 -2.16
C TYR A 300 1.73 10.42 -1.66
N ASN A 301 2.04 11.64 -2.09
CA ASN A 301 1.33 12.84 -1.62
C ASN A 301 0.84 13.68 -2.80
N ALA A 302 -0.49 13.83 -2.93
CA ALA A 302 -1.09 14.79 -3.85
C ALA A 302 -1.44 16.08 -3.13
N THR A 303 -1.47 17.19 -3.86
CA THR A 303 -1.82 18.51 -3.32
C THR A 303 -3.01 19.10 -4.03
N PHE A 304 -3.99 19.60 -3.27
CA PHE A 304 -5.19 20.27 -3.79
C PHE A 304 -5.16 21.75 -3.45
N THR A 305 -5.31 22.61 -4.44
CA THR A 305 -5.26 24.07 -4.26
C THR A 305 -6.54 24.72 -4.79
N PRO A 306 -7.34 25.42 -3.97
CA PRO A 306 -8.53 26.13 -4.44
C PRO A 306 -8.22 27.10 -5.59
N THR A 307 -9.11 27.20 -6.57
CA THR A 307 -9.00 28.19 -7.65
C THR A 307 -9.38 29.60 -7.14
N SER A 308 -9.20 30.63 -7.97
CA SER A 308 -9.39 32.04 -7.56
C SER A 308 -10.78 32.40 -7.00
N ASN A 309 -11.81 31.62 -7.32
CA ASN A 309 -13.18 31.86 -6.85
C ASN A 309 -13.56 31.04 -5.60
N TYR A 310 -12.68 30.15 -5.15
CA TYR A 310 -12.95 29.22 -4.05
C TYR A 310 -11.94 29.34 -2.92
N GLN A 311 -12.37 28.92 -1.74
CA GLN A 311 -11.57 28.78 -0.52
C GLN A 311 -12.02 27.53 0.23
N TRP A 312 -11.20 27.03 1.15
CA TRP A 312 -11.62 25.97 2.06
C TRP A 312 -12.67 26.47 3.06
N SER A 313 -13.41 25.56 3.68
CA SER A 313 -14.42 25.89 4.69
C SER A 313 -13.88 26.65 5.91
N ASP A 314 -12.57 26.62 6.15
CA ASP A 314 -11.87 27.41 7.17
C ASP A 314 -11.43 28.81 6.69
N GLY A 315 -11.75 29.19 5.45
CA GLY A 315 -11.38 30.45 4.82
C GLY A 315 -9.98 30.48 4.19
N SER A 316 -9.20 29.39 4.26
CA SER A 316 -7.87 29.34 3.68
C SER A 316 -7.88 29.08 2.17
N THR A 317 -6.86 29.56 1.47
CA THR A 317 -6.61 29.30 0.04
C THR A 317 -5.34 28.49 -0.20
N SER A 318 -4.66 28.09 0.87
CA SER A 318 -3.42 27.30 0.80
C SER A 318 -3.67 25.88 0.28
N ALA A 319 -2.66 25.32 -0.38
CA ALA A 319 -2.68 23.94 -0.83
C ALA A 319 -2.82 22.97 0.37
N ARG A 320 -3.66 21.94 0.23
CA ARG A 320 -3.79 20.85 1.21
C ARG A 320 -3.19 19.57 0.65
N THR A 321 -2.31 18.93 1.43
CA THR A 321 -1.67 17.66 1.06
C THR A 321 -2.53 16.48 1.51
N VAL A 322 -2.75 15.53 0.61
CA VAL A 322 -3.49 14.30 0.85
C VAL A 322 -2.61 13.11 0.49
N GLY A 323 -2.39 12.25 1.47
CA GLY A 323 -1.67 11.00 1.27
C GLY A 323 -2.52 9.98 0.51
N TRP A 324 -1.91 9.27 -0.43
CA TRP A 324 -2.48 8.13 -1.13
C TRP A 324 -1.45 7.01 -1.23
N SER A 325 -1.89 5.79 -1.53
CA SER A 325 -0.97 4.64 -1.55
C SER A 325 -1.28 3.62 -2.64
N ILE A 326 -0.22 2.90 -3.03
CA ILE A 326 -0.26 1.69 -3.84
C ILE A 326 0.17 0.53 -2.94
N GLY A 327 -0.72 -0.42 -2.71
CA GLY A 327 -0.44 -1.65 -1.98
C GLY A 327 0.49 -2.60 -2.75
N LYS A 328 1.21 -3.45 -2.02
CA LYS A 328 2.02 -4.52 -2.64
C LYS A 328 1.14 -5.56 -3.31
N ALA A 329 1.57 -6.06 -4.47
CA ALA A 329 0.93 -7.21 -5.12
C ALA A 329 1.18 -8.52 -4.36
N ALA A 330 0.39 -9.56 -4.65
CA ALA A 330 0.66 -10.90 -4.11
C ALA A 330 1.96 -11.46 -4.68
N GLY A 331 2.88 -11.90 -3.82
CA GLY A 331 4.10 -12.59 -4.26
C GLY A 331 3.85 -13.99 -4.81
N SER A 332 4.86 -14.55 -5.44
CA SER A 332 4.83 -15.92 -5.97
C SER A 332 6.07 -16.71 -5.57
N LEU A 333 5.89 -18.02 -5.39
CA LEU A 333 6.97 -18.97 -5.13
C LEU A 333 6.68 -20.28 -5.89
N SER A 334 7.51 -20.61 -6.86
CA SER A 334 7.54 -21.92 -7.53
C SER A 334 8.93 -22.52 -7.45
N LEU A 335 8.97 -23.85 -7.36
CA LEU A 335 10.17 -24.66 -7.27
C LEU A 335 10.21 -25.58 -8.50
N ASN A 336 11.39 -25.85 -9.03
CA ASN A 336 11.56 -26.78 -10.16
C ASN A 336 11.31 -28.25 -9.80
N THR A 337 11.30 -28.57 -8.51
CA THR A 337 11.04 -29.93 -8.02
C THR A 337 10.31 -29.91 -6.67
N SER A 338 9.59 -30.98 -6.38
CA SER A 338 8.98 -31.27 -5.06
C SER A 338 9.75 -32.34 -4.28
N SER A 339 10.72 -33.01 -4.90
CA SER A 339 11.59 -33.98 -4.23
C SER A 339 13.02 -34.03 -4.80
N LEU A 340 13.95 -34.53 -4.00
CA LEU A 340 15.34 -34.79 -4.39
C LEU A 340 15.80 -36.13 -3.81
N THR A 341 16.54 -36.91 -4.58
CA THR A 341 17.27 -38.09 -4.10
C THR A 341 18.76 -37.84 -4.25
N LEU A 342 19.51 -37.97 -3.15
CA LEU A 342 20.96 -37.80 -3.10
C LEU A 342 21.60 -39.17 -2.83
N THR A 343 22.66 -39.49 -3.54
CA THR A 343 23.33 -40.80 -3.47
C THR A 343 24.83 -40.62 -3.23
N ASP A 344 25.56 -41.69 -2.92
CA ASP A 344 27.03 -41.61 -2.78
C ASP A 344 27.72 -41.03 -4.02
N SER A 345 27.16 -41.27 -5.22
CA SER A 345 27.66 -40.72 -6.49
C SER A 345 27.18 -39.30 -6.80
N SER A 346 26.15 -38.80 -6.11
CA SER A 346 25.56 -37.47 -6.30
C SER A 346 25.11 -36.90 -4.96
N LYS A 347 26.08 -36.40 -4.18
CA LYS A 347 25.86 -35.92 -2.80
C LYS A 347 25.16 -34.56 -2.71
N THR A 348 25.01 -33.86 -3.83
CA THR A 348 24.40 -32.52 -3.89
C THR A 348 23.29 -32.48 -4.93
N GLY A 349 22.24 -31.71 -4.64
CA GLY A 349 21.15 -31.40 -5.55
C GLY A 349 20.75 -29.93 -5.44
N THR A 350 20.13 -29.38 -6.48
CA THR A 350 19.76 -27.96 -6.52
C THR A 350 18.25 -27.81 -6.67
N ILE A 351 17.68 -26.86 -5.92
CA ILE A 351 16.31 -26.39 -6.07
C ILE A 351 16.37 -24.98 -6.63
N ASN A 352 15.83 -24.79 -7.84
CA ASN A 352 15.73 -23.49 -8.47
C ASN A 352 14.40 -22.84 -8.08
N VAL A 353 14.49 -21.63 -7.53
CA VAL A 353 13.36 -20.86 -7.02
C VAL A 353 12.96 -19.80 -8.04
N THR A 354 11.71 -19.83 -8.48
CA THR A 354 11.12 -18.78 -9.30
C THR A 354 10.14 -17.98 -8.44
N ARG A 355 10.28 -16.65 -8.45
CA ARG A 355 9.50 -15.72 -7.63
C ARG A 355 9.27 -14.38 -8.33
N ALA A 356 8.21 -13.69 -7.96
CA ALA A 356 8.00 -12.30 -8.34
C ALA A 356 8.81 -11.34 -7.44
N GLY A 357 9.28 -10.23 -8.01
CA GLY A 357 9.96 -9.16 -7.28
C GLY A 357 11.36 -9.49 -6.78
N ASP A 358 11.78 -8.83 -5.70
CA ASP A 358 13.15 -8.77 -5.16
C ASP A 358 13.31 -9.36 -3.74
N GLY A 359 12.22 -9.77 -3.08
CA GLY A 359 12.23 -10.42 -1.75
C GLY A 359 13.19 -11.61 -1.59
N VAL A 360 14.06 -11.57 -0.58
CA VAL A 360 15.14 -12.54 -0.37
C VAL A 360 14.63 -13.99 -0.27
N VAL A 361 15.32 -14.92 -0.95
CA VAL A 361 15.08 -16.36 -0.82
C VAL A 361 15.84 -16.89 0.39
N SER A 362 15.18 -17.71 1.21
CA SER A 362 15.83 -18.48 2.27
C SER A 362 15.34 -19.91 2.27
N ALA A 363 16.14 -20.81 2.85
CA ALA A 363 15.80 -22.21 2.97
C ALA A 363 16.32 -22.78 4.30
N GLU A 364 15.58 -23.72 4.86
CA GLU A 364 15.95 -24.42 6.10
C GLU A 364 15.67 -25.91 5.94
N SER A 365 16.50 -26.74 6.55
CA SER A 365 16.30 -28.18 6.66
C SER A 365 15.77 -28.51 8.05
N ASN A 366 14.76 -29.38 8.14
CA ASN A 366 14.33 -29.92 9.44
C ASN A 366 15.34 -30.92 10.03
N ALA A 367 16.27 -31.44 9.22
CA ALA A 367 17.26 -32.44 9.62
C ALA A 367 18.63 -32.11 9.00
N PRO A 368 19.33 -31.06 9.48
CA PRO A 368 20.60 -30.61 8.90
C PRO A 368 21.72 -31.64 8.94
N GLY A 369 21.67 -32.59 9.88
CA GLY A 369 22.58 -33.75 9.95
C GLY A 369 22.35 -34.81 8.86
N VAL A 370 21.17 -34.81 8.22
CA VAL A 370 20.83 -35.67 7.07
C VAL A 370 21.05 -34.92 5.77
N ALA A 371 20.46 -33.73 5.64
CA ALA A 371 20.62 -32.85 4.49
C ALA A 371 20.75 -31.39 4.94
N SER A 372 21.83 -30.75 4.53
CA SER A 372 22.11 -29.33 4.81
C SER A 372 21.81 -28.47 3.58
N VAL A 373 21.55 -27.18 3.78
CA VAL A 373 21.20 -26.25 2.69
C VAL A 373 22.07 -25.01 2.72
N SER A 374 22.32 -24.48 1.53
CA SER A 374 22.90 -23.15 1.32
C SER A 374 22.12 -22.45 0.22
N VAL A 375 22.00 -21.13 0.28
CA VAL A 375 21.23 -20.33 -0.67
C VAL A 375 22.14 -19.32 -1.34
N SER A 376 22.13 -19.28 -2.67
CA SER A 376 22.83 -18.27 -3.47
C SER A 376 21.87 -17.71 -4.52
N GLY A 377 21.45 -16.45 -4.33
CA GLY A 377 20.42 -15.82 -5.17
C GLY A 377 19.10 -16.58 -5.11
N THR A 378 18.72 -17.21 -6.22
CA THR A 378 17.50 -18.03 -6.36
C THR A 378 17.76 -19.53 -6.38
N VAL A 379 19.00 -19.96 -6.12
CA VAL A 379 19.37 -21.38 -6.12
C VAL A 379 19.60 -21.83 -4.67
N VAL A 380 18.85 -22.83 -4.25
CA VAL A 380 19.06 -23.54 -2.98
C VAL A 380 19.85 -24.81 -3.29
N THR A 381 21.07 -24.91 -2.78
CA THR A 381 21.89 -26.12 -2.89
C THR A 381 21.69 -26.98 -1.66
N VAL A 382 21.21 -28.21 -1.86
CA VAL A 382 21.01 -29.23 -0.84
C VAL A 382 22.20 -30.18 -0.88
N THR A 383 22.84 -30.42 0.27
CA THR A 383 23.96 -31.35 0.41
C THR A 383 23.61 -32.45 1.41
N GLY A 384 23.63 -33.70 0.94
CA GLY A 384 23.44 -34.88 1.77
C GLY A 384 24.64 -35.10 2.70
N LYS A 385 24.35 -35.47 3.95
CA LYS A 385 25.32 -35.65 5.04
C LYS A 385 25.30 -37.07 5.59
N ALA A 386 24.11 -37.61 5.84
CA ALA A 386 23.91 -38.97 6.33
C ALA A 386 22.69 -39.59 5.66
N ALA A 387 22.63 -40.93 5.61
CA ALA A 387 21.48 -41.64 5.07
C ALA A 387 20.22 -41.33 5.91
N GLY A 388 19.10 -41.03 5.24
CA GLY A 388 17.85 -40.66 5.91
C GLY A 388 16.97 -39.77 5.05
N THR A 389 15.95 -39.18 5.65
CA THR A 389 15.05 -38.24 5.00
C THR A 389 15.09 -36.87 5.67
N ALA A 390 14.90 -35.81 4.88
CA ALA A 390 14.79 -34.44 5.33
C ALA A 390 13.72 -33.70 4.52
N VAL A 391 13.17 -32.63 5.09
CA VAL A 391 12.25 -31.71 4.42
C VAL A 391 12.92 -30.35 4.39
N ILE A 392 13.09 -29.82 3.19
CA ILE A 392 13.62 -28.47 2.98
C ILE A 392 12.46 -27.51 2.81
N THR A 393 12.34 -26.54 3.72
CA THR A 393 11.35 -25.45 3.63
C THR A 393 12.00 -24.26 2.96
N VAL A 394 11.48 -23.86 1.80
CA VAL A 394 11.90 -22.70 1.02
C VAL A 394 10.92 -21.54 1.24
N LYS A 395 11.47 -20.36 1.52
CA LYS A 395 10.72 -19.14 1.84
C LYS A 395 11.17 -18.00 0.91
N VAL A 396 10.25 -17.06 0.67
CA VAL A 396 10.53 -15.80 -0.03
C VAL A 396 10.00 -14.67 0.84
N ALA A 397 10.88 -13.74 1.24
CA ALA A 397 10.49 -12.58 2.02
C ALA A 397 9.62 -11.60 1.19
N ALA A 398 8.91 -10.70 1.87
CA ALA A 398 8.27 -9.58 1.17
C ALA A 398 9.35 -8.71 0.52
N GLY A 399 9.12 -8.31 -0.73
CA GLY A 399 9.99 -7.41 -1.48
C GLY A 399 9.50 -5.97 -1.47
N SER A 400 10.07 -5.14 -2.33
CA SER A 400 9.66 -3.74 -2.51
C SER A 400 8.20 -3.63 -2.96
N ASN A 401 7.80 -4.46 -3.93
CA ASN A 401 6.51 -4.38 -4.61
C ASN A 401 5.57 -5.58 -4.38
N TYR A 402 6.05 -6.64 -3.72
CA TYR A 402 5.32 -7.89 -3.56
C TYR A 402 5.31 -8.36 -2.09
N ASN A 403 4.16 -8.85 -1.61
CA ASN A 403 4.03 -9.50 -0.32
C ASN A 403 4.70 -10.88 -0.32
N ALA A 404 5.08 -11.39 0.85
CA ALA A 404 5.63 -12.74 0.98
C ALA A 404 4.58 -13.81 0.58
N PRO A 405 4.90 -14.75 -0.34
CA PRO A 405 4.04 -15.89 -0.61
C PRO A 405 4.11 -16.95 0.50
N ALA A 406 3.22 -17.94 0.46
CA ALA A 406 3.31 -19.10 1.33
C ALA A 406 4.59 -19.91 1.06
N ASN A 407 5.19 -20.46 2.13
CA ASN A 407 6.36 -21.32 2.05
C ASN A 407 6.07 -22.59 1.25
N LYS A 408 7.09 -23.18 0.63
CA LYS A 408 7.01 -24.48 -0.04
C LYS A 408 8.03 -25.45 0.53
N THR A 409 7.74 -26.75 0.42
CA THR A 409 8.62 -27.80 0.92
C THR A 409 9.11 -28.70 -0.22
N VAL A 410 10.29 -29.27 -0.03
CA VAL A 410 10.89 -30.30 -0.90
C VAL A 410 11.29 -31.48 -0.03
N ASN A 411 10.81 -32.68 -0.38
CA ASN A 411 11.19 -33.91 0.31
C ASN A 411 12.53 -34.42 -0.22
N VAL A 412 13.50 -34.61 0.67
CA VAL A 412 14.85 -35.08 0.32
C VAL A 412 15.06 -36.47 0.89
N SER A 413 15.40 -37.42 0.02
CA SER A 413 15.88 -38.76 0.38
C SER A 413 17.39 -38.79 0.19
N VAL A 414 18.15 -39.02 1.26
CA VAL A 414 19.60 -39.23 1.20
C VAL A 414 19.84 -40.73 1.33
N GLU A 415 20.26 -41.35 0.24
CA GLU A 415 20.37 -42.79 0.09
C GLU A 415 21.82 -43.27 0.13
N PHE A 416 22.64 -42.67 1.00
CA PHE A 416 24.01 -43.13 1.20
C PHE A 416 24.04 -44.58 1.71
N ALA A 417 25.08 -45.31 1.33
CA ALA A 417 25.32 -46.68 1.78
C ALA A 417 25.56 -46.69 3.29
N GLN A 418 24.83 -47.56 3.98
CA GLN A 418 25.03 -47.81 5.40
C GLN A 418 26.05 -48.92 5.55
N VAL A 419 27.15 -48.62 6.26
CA VAL A 419 28.26 -49.55 6.47
C VAL A 419 28.39 -49.88 7.95
N PHE A 420 28.48 -51.19 8.20
CA PHE A 420 28.71 -51.80 9.51
C PHE A 420 30.02 -52.55 9.47
N GLY A 421 30.69 -52.69 10.62
CA GLY A 421 31.89 -53.50 10.66
C GLY A 421 32.26 -54.00 12.04
N VAL A 422 33.13 -55.01 12.03
CA VAL A 422 33.76 -55.59 13.22
C VAL A 422 35.25 -55.78 12.95
N ARG A 423 36.04 -55.75 14.01
CA ARG A 423 37.49 -55.97 13.98
C ARG A 423 37.84 -57.18 14.83
N TRP A 424 38.48 -58.15 14.19
CA TRP A 424 39.09 -59.29 14.85
C TRP A 424 40.55 -59.02 15.16
N ASN A 425 40.97 -59.26 16.41
CA ASN A 425 42.37 -59.29 16.80
C ASN A 425 42.88 -60.74 16.76
N LYS A 426 43.58 -61.10 15.69
CA LYS A 426 44.08 -62.47 15.45
C LYS A 426 45.12 -62.94 16.47
N SER A 427 45.75 -62.00 17.19
CA SER A 427 46.70 -62.31 18.26
C SER A 427 46.05 -62.56 19.62
N SER A 428 44.76 -62.22 19.76
CA SER A 428 43.98 -62.45 20.97
C SER A 428 43.30 -63.81 20.91
N SER A 429 43.35 -64.57 22.00
CA SER A 429 42.60 -65.82 22.13
C SER A 429 41.09 -65.62 22.34
N SER A 430 40.61 -64.38 22.39
CA SER A 430 39.18 -64.09 22.54
C SER A 430 38.39 -64.51 21.31
N THR A 431 37.17 -65.02 21.53
CA THR A 431 36.19 -65.27 20.47
C THR A 431 35.45 -63.99 20.08
N ALA A 432 35.38 -63.01 20.98
CA ALA A 432 34.72 -61.73 20.74
C ALA A 432 35.56 -60.80 19.86
N LEU A 433 34.89 -60.15 18.92
CA LEU A 433 35.41 -59.10 18.05
C LEU A 433 35.00 -57.72 18.61
N SER A 434 35.74 -56.69 18.21
CA SER A 434 35.34 -55.31 18.52
C SER A 434 34.39 -54.81 17.45
N ARG A 435 33.20 -54.36 17.86
CA ARG A 435 32.27 -53.63 16.98
C ARG A 435 32.86 -52.28 16.59
N LEU A 436 32.78 -51.94 15.31
CA LEU A 436 33.29 -50.68 14.79
C LEU A 436 32.19 -49.60 14.81
N THR A 437 32.60 -48.39 15.17
CA THR A 437 31.83 -47.14 15.14
C THR A 437 32.56 -46.14 14.25
N GLN A 438 31.87 -45.10 13.80
CA GLN A 438 32.46 -43.98 13.06
C GLN A 438 33.68 -43.38 13.79
N SER A 439 33.67 -43.39 15.12
CA SER A 439 34.74 -42.84 15.95
C SER A 439 35.93 -43.77 16.18
N ASN A 440 35.77 -45.09 16.01
CA ASN A 440 36.80 -46.08 16.33
C ASN A 440 37.29 -46.89 15.11
N ASP A 441 36.67 -46.70 13.94
CA ASP A 441 37.07 -47.34 12.69
C ASP A 441 38.30 -46.68 12.09
N PRO A 442 39.49 -47.31 12.12
CA PRO A 442 40.70 -46.71 11.58
C PRO A 442 40.71 -46.62 10.05
N ASN A 443 39.76 -47.28 9.36
CA ASN A 443 39.65 -47.25 7.90
C ASN A 443 38.57 -46.29 7.38
N ASP A 444 37.86 -45.58 8.28
CA ASP A 444 36.84 -44.57 7.95
C ASP A 444 35.75 -45.06 6.97
N TYR A 445 35.31 -46.31 7.14
CA TYR A 445 34.27 -46.93 6.32
C TYR A 445 32.92 -47.02 7.00
N VAL A 446 32.87 -47.25 8.31
CA VAL A 446 31.63 -47.34 9.08
C VAL A 446 30.85 -46.03 9.01
N THR A 447 29.54 -46.12 8.79
CA THR A 447 28.63 -44.96 8.74
C THR A 447 27.45 -45.08 9.70
N VAL A 448 27.35 -46.19 10.43
CA VAL A 448 26.28 -46.45 11.39
C VAL A 448 26.89 -46.98 12.67
N ASP A 449 26.60 -46.30 13.77
CA ASP A 449 27.02 -46.72 15.10
C ASP A 449 25.98 -47.66 15.70
N ILE A 450 26.39 -48.89 16.00
CA ILE A 450 25.59 -49.87 16.71
C ILE A 450 26.11 -49.93 18.15
N SER A 451 25.26 -49.60 19.11
CA SER A 451 25.64 -49.42 20.53
C SER A 451 25.05 -50.45 21.49
N THR A 452 24.19 -51.34 20.98
CA THR A 452 23.60 -52.45 21.74
C THR A 452 23.99 -53.79 21.12
N GLU A 453 23.82 -54.87 21.87
CA GLU A 453 24.17 -56.22 21.43
C GLU A 453 22.92 -57.04 21.11
N PRO A 454 22.98 -57.98 20.15
CA PRO A 454 21.89 -58.91 19.89
C PRO A 454 21.57 -59.79 21.11
N SER A 455 20.29 -60.12 21.29
CA SER A 455 19.75 -61.01 22.32
C SER A 455 18.87 -62.07 21.67
N PRO A 456 19.41 -63.27 21.37
CA PRO A 456 18.63 -64.35 20.77
C PRO A 456 17.52 -64.88 21.68
N ALA A 457 16.44 -65.38 21.06
CA ALA A 457 15.30 -65.91 21.80
C ALA A 457 15.51 -67.36 22.27
N VAL A 458 14.82 -67.74 23.35
CA VAL A 458 14.67 -69.14 23.78
C VAL A 458 13.20 -69.53 23.69
N GLY A 459 12.88 -70.53 22.87
CA GLY A 459 11.51 -70.97 22.61
C GLY A 459 10.64 -69.83 22.08
N THR A 460 9.49 -69.61 22.70
CA THR A 460 8.56 -68.51 22.36
C THR A 460 8.90 -67.20 23.06
N GLY A 461 10.06 -67.11 23.73
CA GLY A 461 10.52 -65.88 24.37
C GLY A 461 10.80 -64.76 23.37
N ALA A 462 10.93 -63.54 23.89
CA ALA A 462 11.37 -62.41 23.09
C ALA A 462 12.85 -62.55 22.70
N GLY A 463 13.21 -61.97 21.57
CA GLY A 463 14.58 -61.70 21.19
C GLY A 463 14.66 -60.36 20.47
N SER A 464 15.86 -59.83 20.32
CA SER A 464 16.09 -58.54 19.69
C SER A 464 17.48 -58.45 19.09
N SER A 465 17.64 -57.64 18.05
CA SER A 465 18.94 -57.28 17.51
C SER A 465 18.88 -55.85 16.99
N PRO A 466 19.90 -55.01 17.25
CA PRO A 466 19.94 -53.67 16.65
C PRO A 466 19.94 -53.73 15.11
N PHE A 467 20.36 -54.86 14.53
CA PHE A 467 20.37 -55.10 13.09
C PHE A 467 18.98 -55.37 12.50
N ASP A 468 17.94 -55.55 13.32
CA ASP A 468 16.55 -55.74 12.85
C ASP A 468 15.99 -54.48 12.15
N SER A 469 16.64 -53.33 12.35
CA SER A 469 16.29 -52.08 11.68
C SER A 469 17.08 -51.82 10.39
N TYR A 470 18.05 -52.67 10.06
CA TYR A 470 19.03 -52.40 9.00
C TYR A 470 19.12 -53.52 7.96
N ALA A 471 19.15 -53.12 6.68
CA ALA A 471 19.54 -54.02 5.61
C ALA A 471 21.05 -54.32 5.71
N PRO A 472 21.51 -55.52 5.30
CA PRO A 472 20.72 -56.62 4.75
C PRO A 472 19.90 -57.43 5.78
N TRP A 473 20.22 -57.39 7.07
CA TRP A 473 19.64 -58.30 8.07
C TRP A 473 18.11 -58.25 8.20
N LYS A 474 17.52 -57.05 8.22
CA LYS A 474 16.06 -56.87 8.32
C LYS A 474 15.28 -57.48 7.15
N ASP A 475 15.95 -57.66 6.01
CA ASP A 475 15.35 -58.15 4.77
C ASP A 475 15.55 -59.68 4.60
N MET A 476 16.20 -60.35 5.56
CA MET A 476 16.31 -61.81 5.61
C MET A 476 14.98 -62.42 6.05
N GLU A 477 14.16 -62.75 5.05
CA GLU A 477 12.76 -63.10 5.25
C GLU A 477 12.43 -64.44 4.60
N GLU A 478 11.37 -65.07 5.09
CA GLU A 478 10.91 -66.36 4.59
C GLU A 478 9.99 -66.21 3.38
N TYR A 479 10.22 -67.06 2.37
CA TYR A 479 9.44 -67.12 1.14
C TYR A 479 9.13 -68.57 0.77
N ASN A 480 7.94 -68.79 0.21
CA ASN A 480 7.65 -70.03 -0.51
C ASN A 480 8.10 -69.93 -1.96
N ILE A 481 8.72 -71.01 -2.46
CA ILE A 481 9.00 -71.20 -3.88
C ILE A 481 7.97 -72.16 -4.46
N ILE A 482 7.19 -71.69 -5.42
CA ILE A 482 6.14 -72.46 -6.09
C ILE A 482 6.38 -72.32 -7.59
N ASN A 483 6.34 -73.43 -8.33
CA ASN A 483 6.56 -73.44 -9.79
C ASN A 483 7.84 -72.69 -10.21
N ASN A 484 8.95 -72.88 -9.47
CA ASN A 484 10.24 -72.23 -9.73
C ASN A 484 10.23 -70.70 -9.68
N ALA A 485 9.31 -70.11 -8.92
CA ALA A 485 9.21 -68.68 -8.67
C ALA A 485 9.02 -68.38 -7.17
N VAL A 486 9.53 -67.24 -6.73
CA VAL A 486 9.23 -66.68 -5.42
C VAL A 486 7.74 -66.32 -5.41
N SER A 487 6.99 -66.87 -4.46
CA SER A 487 5.54 -66.74 -4.38
C SER A 487 5.14 -65.97 -3.12
N HIS A 488 4.82 -66.65 -2.03
CA HIS A 488 4.32 -66.03 -0.80
C HIS A 488 5.45 -65.67 0.16
N LYS A 489 5.48 -64.44 0.67
CA LYS A 489 6.27 -64.04 1.84
C LYS A 489 5.58 -64.52 3.11
N ARG A 490 6.34 -64.87 4.16
CA ARG A 490 5.76 -65.13 5.49
C ARG A 490 4.88 -63.96 5.94
N GLY A 491 3.69 -64.30 6.45
CA GLY A 491 2.65 -63.34 6.86
C GLY A 491 1.59 -63.10 5.78
N GLU A 492 1.85 -63.45 4.52
CA GLU A 492 0.86 -63.39 3.45
C GLU A 492 -0.10 -64.59 3.48
N SER A 493 -1.32 -64.37 3.00
CA SER A 493 -2.28 -65.46 2.77
C SER A 493 -1.72 -66.46 1.77
N GLY A 494 -1.77 -67.76 2.10
CA GLY A 494 -1.24 -68.83 1.26
C GLY A 494 0.19 -69.28 1.61
N PHE A 495 0.91 -68.56 2.48
CA PHE A 495 2.21 -69.02 2.98
C PHE A 495 2.06 -70.31 3.81
N SER A 496 2.90 -71.32 3.55
CA SER A 496 2.92 -72.58 4.29
C SER A 496 4.32 -73.17 4.36
N ARG A 497 4.77 -73.51 5.58
CA ARG A 497 6.05 -74.19 5.85
C ARG A 497 6.04 -75.68 5.54
N THR A 498 4.85 -76.29 5.42
CA THR A 498 4.69 -77.74 5.21
C THR A 498 4.26 -78.08 3.78
N SER A 499 3.55 -77.18 3.11
CA SER A 499 3.00 -77.43 1.77
C SER A 499 4.02 -77.15 0.65
N TYR A 500 4.87 -76.14 0.82
CA TYR A 500 5.77 -75.63 -0.23
C TYR A 500 7.23 -75.61 0.23
N ASP A 501 8.16 -75.53 -0.73
CA ASP A 501 9.55 -75.26 -0.42
C ASP A 501 9.67 -73.88 0.25
N THR A 502 10.13 -73.87 1.50
CA THR A 502 10.32 -72.67 2.29
C THR A 502 11.79 -72.31 2.33
N MET A 503 12.08 -71.09 1.90
CA MET A 503 13.43 -70.56 1.75
C MET A 503 13.55 -69.24 2.51
N VAL A 504 14.75 -68.88 2.91
CA VAL A 504 15.12 -67.58 3.48
C VAL A 504 15.88 -66.80 2.41
N TYR A 505 15.47 -65.57 2.15
CA TYR A 505 16.23 -64.68 1.27
C TYR A 505 17.50 -64.21 1.97
N ILE A 506 18.65 -64.31 1.30
CA ILE A 506 19.91 -63.68 1.69
C ILE A 506 19.99 -62.39 0.85
N PRO A 507 19.73 -61.20 1.42
CA PRO A 507 19.68 -59.96 0.64
C PRO A 507 21.01 -59.61 0.04
N GLU A 508 20.99 -58.85 -1.06
CA GLU A 508 22.23 -58.36 -1.67
C GLU A 508 22.97 -57.44 -0.71
N PHE A 509 24.28 -57.67 -0.57
CA PHE A 509 25.14 -56.77 0.20
C PHE A 509 26.55 -56.74 -0.41
N TRP A 510 27.26 -55.67 -0.10
CA TRP A 510 28.63 -55.46 -0.52
C TRP A 510 29.53 -55.57 0.69
N PHE A 511 30.72 -56.11 0.50
CA PHE A 511 31.66 -56.32 1.58
C PHE A 511 33.02 -55.72 1.25
N LYS A 512 33.79 -55.52 2.32
CA LYS A 512 35.21 -55.21 2.25
C LYS A 512 35.91 -55.89 3.41
N ILE A 513 37.05 -56.52 3.13
CA ILE A 513 37.94 -57.05 4.17
C ILE A 513 39.25 -56.29 4.08
N VAL A 514 39.74 -55.84 5.23
CA VAL A 514 41.03 -55.16 5.36
C VAL A 514 41.85 -55.90 6.39
N GLU A 515 43.13 -56.14 6.10
CA GLU A 515 44.09 -56.60 7.10
C GLU A 515 45.13 -55.52 7.37
N SER A 516 45.41 -55.30 8.66
CA SER A 516 46.44 -54.37 9.10
C SER A 516 47.06 -54.88 10.40
N GLY A 517 48.34 -55.27 10.34
CA GLY A 517 49.03 -55.92 11.46
C GLY A 517 48.30 -57.19 11.93
N ASN A 518 47.99 -57.27 13.22
CA ASN A 518 47.27 -58.39 13.83
C ASN A 518 45.73 -58.30 13.67
N TYR A 519 45.23 -57.28 12.98
CA TYR A 519 43.80 -57.04 12.87
C TYR A 519 43.27 -57.39 11.49
N ARG A 520 42.10 -58.04 11.47
CA ARG A 520 41.26 -58.20 10.29
C ARG A 520 39.93 -57.50 10.52
N TYR A 521 39.54 -56.68 9.57
CA TYR A 521 38.32 -55.88 9.61
C TYR A 521 37.35 -56.44 8.59
N PHE A 522 36.11 -56.64 9.01
CA PHE A 522 35.02 -57.13 8.18
C PHE A 522 33.97 -56.03 8.08
N TYR A 523 33.71 -55.55 6.87
CA TYR A 523 32.72 -54.52 6.61
C TYR A 523 31.60 -55.06 5.71
N ILE A 524 30.36 -54.65 6.01
CA ILE A 524 29.18 -54.88 5.16
C ILE A 524 28.55 -53.53 4.86
N ALA A 525 28.30 -53.28 3.57
CA ALA A 525 27.49 -52.19 3.06
C ALA A 525 26.16 -52.73 2.53
N ASN A 526 25.06 -52.08 2.90
CA ASN A 526 23.72 -52.49 2.50
C ASN A 526 23.39 -52.25 1.01
N LYS A 527 24.24 -51.52 0.30
CA LYS A 527 24.12 -51.22 -1.13
C LYS A 527 25.50 -51.01 -1.74
N ALA A 528 25.55 -50.84 -3.06
CA ALA A 528 26.78 -50.55 -3.77
C ALA A 528 27.49 -49.32 -3.20
N LYS A 529 28.77 -49.48 -2.87
CA LYS A 529 29.64 -48.44 -2.32
C LYS A 529 31.00 -48.53 -2.99
N ASP A 530 31.62 -47.38 -3.24
CA ASP A 530 32.94 -47.34 -3.84
C ASP A 530 33.97 -48.09 -2.97
N GLY A 531 34.84 -48.86 -3.62
CA GLY A 531 35.82 -49.71 -2.95
C GLY A 531 35.27 -50.95 -2.21
N PHE A 532 33.98 -51.27 -2.35
CA PHE A 532 33.35 -52.49 -1.82
C PHE A 532 32.89 -53.40 -2.98
N THR A 533 32.91 -54.72 -2.76
CA THR A 533 32.52 -55.72 -3.77
C THR A 533 31.24 -56.42 -3.36
N LYS A 534 30.32 -56.68 -4.30
CA LYS A 534 29.10 -57.46 -4.01
C LYS A 534 29.48 -58.87 -3.57
N HIS A 535 28.90 -59.36 -2.49
CA HIS A 535 29.17 -60.72 -2.01
C HIS A 535 28.54 -61.76 -2.95
N PRO A 536 29.28 -62.74 -3.49
CA PRO A 536 28.77 -63.66 -4.51
C PRO A 536 27.71 -64.65 -3.99
N GLY A 537 27.64 -64.83 -2.68
CA GLY A 537 26.59 -65.60 -2.01
C GLY A 537 25.30 -64.83 -1.73
N SER A 538 25.32 -63.50 -1.86
CA SER A 538 24.16 -62.65 -1.59
C SER A 538 23.17 -62.62 -2.76
N GLY A 539 21.94 -62.21 -2.52
CA GLY A 539 20.86 -62.19 -3.51
C GLY A 539 20.36 -63.58 -3.88
N LYS A 540 20.37 -64.55 -2.96
CA LYS A 540 19.93 -65.93 -3.19
C LYS A 540 18.90 -66.35 -2.13
N TYR A 541 18.19 -67.45 -2.38
CA TYR A 541 17.25 -68.01 -1.40
C TYR A 541 17.80 -69.34 -0.89
N VAL A 542 18.17 -69.40 0.39
CA VAL A 542 18.69 -70.61 1.05
C VAL A 542 17.55 -71.36 1.73
N GLY A 543 17.56 -72.69 1.72
CA GLY A 543 16.53 -73.49 2.36
C GLY A 543 16.38 -73.11 3.82
N ARG A 544 15.15 -72.82 4.29
CA ARG A 544 14.90 -72.61 5.72
C ARG A 544 15.31 -73.85 6.51
N TYR A 545 15.01 -75.03 5.98
CA TYR A 545 15.27 -76.31 6.62
C TYR A 545 16.37 -77.08 5.87
N ASN A 546 17.01 -78.02 6.56
CA ASN A 546 17.76 -79.06 5.86
C ASN A 546 16.82 -79.82 4.89
N THR A 547 17.40 -80.31 3.80
CA THR A 547 16.66 -80.98 2.72
C THR A 547 15.98 -82.23 3.26
N VAL A 548 14.67 -82.35 3.07
CA VAL A 548 13.87 -83.54 3.42
C VAL A 548 13.58 -84.38 2.16
N SER A 549 12.92 -85.52 2.36
CA SER A 549 12.50 -86.41 1.28
C SER A 549 11.78 -85.67 0.13
N GLY A 550 12.11 -86.04 -1.10
CA GLY A 550 11.62 -85.36 -2.31
C GLY A 550 12.44 -84.13 -2.72
N ASN A 551 13.65 -83.95 -2.14
CA ASN A 551 14.50 -82.78 -2.34
C ASN A 551 13.72 -81.49 -2.04
N ALA A 552 13.14 -81.40 -0.84
CA ALA A 552 12.34 -80.25 -0.44
C ALA A 552 12.88 -79.57 0.82
N SER A 553 12.61 -78.29 0.99
CA SER A 553 12.82 -77.56 2.26
C SER A 553 11.46 -77.34 2.92
N LYS A 554 11.05 -78.26 3.80
CA LYS A 554 9.72 -78.28 4.44
C LYS A 554 9.83 -78.65 5.90
N SER A 555 8.93 -78.09 6.71
CA SER A 555 8.78 -78.39 8.13
C SER A 555 8.15 -79.77 8.38
N GLY A 556 8.50 -80.37 9.53
CA GLY A 556 7.82 -81.54 10.10
C GLY A 556 8.38 -82.89 9.65
N ALA A 557 9.40 -82.92 8.79
CA ALA A 557 9.98 -84.16 8.25
C ALA A 557 11.44 -84.35 8.66
N ALA A 558 11.87 -85.61 8.75
CA ALA A 558 13.27 -85.94 8.99
C ALA A 558 14.15 -85.45 7.83
N PRO A 559 15.30 -84.80 8.09
CA PRO A 559 16.28 -84.51 7.06
C PRO A 559 16.68 -85.76 6.27
N GLN A 560 16.74 -85.62 4.95
CA GLN A 560 17.23 -86.66 4.06
C GLN A 560 18.74 -86.82 4.29
N ALA A 561 19.18 -88.06 4.50
CA ALA A 561 20.56 -88.41 4.77
C ALA A 561 21.04 -89.56 3.87
N SER A 562 22.26 -90.07 4.12
CA SER A 562 22.81 -91.26 3.44
C SER A 562 22.91 -91.13 1.92
N GLN A 563 23.22 -89.92 1.44
CA GLN A 563 23.51 -89.67 0.03
C GLN A 563 24.85 -88.93 -0.13
N THR A 564 25.51 -89.19 -1.25
CA THR A 564 26.71 -88.49 -1.69
C THR A 564 26.38 -87.04 -2.07
N ARG A 565 27.40 -86.16 -2.09
CA ARG A 565 27.24 -84.78 -2.55
C ARG A 565 26.68 -84.72 -3.97
N ALA A 566 27.13 -85.61 -4.86
CA ALA A 566 26.64 -85.72 -6.24
C ALA A 566 25.15 -86.08 -6.34
N GLN A 567 24.65 -86.96 -5.47
CA GLN A 567 23.22 -87.34 -5.43
C GLN A 567 22.36 -86.17 -4.97
N PHE A 568 22.74 -85.46 -3.90
CA PHE A 568 22.02 -84.26 -3.47
C PHE A 568 22.06 -83.14 -4.52
N ARG A 569 23.22 -82.91 -5.15
CA ARG A 569 23.36 -81.95 -6.27
C ARG A 569 22.41 -82.28 -7.41
N SER A 570 22.33 -83.56 -7.80
CA SER A 570 21.42 -84.02 -8.85
C SER A 570 19.96 -83.86 -8.45
N GLY A 571 19.63 -84.20 -7.20
CA GLY A 571 18.29 -84.01 -6.63
C GLY A 571 17.83 -82.56 -6.64
N ALA A 572 18.70 -81.63 -6.27
CA ALA A 572 18.41 -80.19 -6.35
C ALA A 572 18.22 -79.73 -7.81
N ARG A 573 19.15 -80.06 -8.72
CA ARG A 573 19.08 -79.66 -10.14
C ARG A 573 17.83 -80.18 -10.85
N ASN A 574 17.32 -81.35 -10.47
CA ASN A 574 16.10 -81.93 -11.01
C ASN A 574 14.83 -81.10 -10.71
N LYS A 575 14.86 -80.23 -9.70
CA LYS A 575 13.75 -79.28 -9.43
C LYS A 575 13.68 -78.17 -10.49
N GLY A 576 14.79 -77.85 -11.13
CA GLY A 576 14.88 -76.86 -12.21
C GLY A 576 16.22 -76.13 -12.22
N SER A 577 16.48 -75.40 -13.31
CA SER A 577 17.76 -74.72 -13.56
C SER A 577 18.16 -73.65 -12.53
N LYS A 578 17.22 -73.19 -11.70
CA LYS A 578 17.47 -72.23 -10.62
C LYS A 578 17.92 -72.89 -9.32
N TRP A 579 17.77 -74.20 -9.20
CA TRP A 579 18.04 -74.94 -7.97
C TRP A 579 19.45 -75.52 -7.96
N SER A 580 20.06 -75.44 -6.79
CA SER A 580 21.35 -76.05 -6.49
C SER A 580 21.34 -76.55 -5.05
N LEU A 581 22.34 -77.35 -4.72
CA LEU A 581 22.77 -77.54 -3.35
C LEU A 581 23.28 -76.20 -2.79
N HIS A 582 23.16 -76.00 -1.47
CA HIS A 582 23.80 -74.90 -0.74
C HIS A 582 25.28 -74.83 -1.13
N ASP A 583 25.71 -73.64 -1.55
CA ASP A 583 27.03 -73.44 -2.11
C ASP A 583 27.93 -72.67 -1.15
N PHE A 584 29.24 -72.82 -1.36
CA PHE A 584 30.25 -72.22 -0.51
C PHE A 584 30.07 -70.70 -0.42
N ALA A 585 29.76 -70.03 -1.52
CA ALA A 585 29.55 -68.58 -1.52
C ALA A 585 28.36 -68.15 -0.64
N ALA A 586 27.19 -68.78 -0.76
CA ALA A 586 26.00 -68.46 0.04
C ALA A 586 26.22 -68.75 1.52
N TRP A 587 26.88 -69.85 1.84
CA TRP A 587 27.22 -70.19 3.22
C TRP A 587 28.16 -69.16 3.86
N ASN A 588 29.24 -68.75 3.16
CA ASN A 588 30.14 -67.68 3.62
C ASN A 588 29.40 -66.32 3.76
N ALA A 589 28.33 -66.08 2.97
CA ALA A 589 27.53 -64.86 3.07
C ALA A 589 26.77 -64.80 4.40
N VAL A 590 26.11 -65.91 4.77
CA VAL A 590 25.38 -66.03 6.05
C VAL A 590 26.33 -65.87 7.23
N TRP A 591 27.55 -66.38 7.11
CA TRP A 591 28.58 -66.25 8.14
C TRP A 591 29.05 -64.83 8.36
N LEU A 592 29.34 -64.11 7.28
CA LEU A 592 29.75 -62.73 7.37
C LEU A 592 28.64 -61.86 7.99
N LEU A 593 27.38 -62.15 7.67
CA LEU A 593 26.22 -61.53 8.30
C LEU A 593 26.15 -61.82 9.80
N TYR A 594 26.32 -63.08 10.21
CA TYR A 594 26.36 -63.47 11.62
C TYR A 594 27.51 -62.77 12.36
N LEU A 595 28.72 -62.78 11.80
CA LEU A 595 29.92 -62.26 12.43
C LEU A 595 29.83 -60.75 12.68
N VAL A 596 29.32 -59.99 11.71
CA VAL A 596 29.15 -58.54 11.87
C VAL A 596 28.00 -58.23 12.84
N GLU A 597 26.94 -59.04 12.85
CA GLU A 597 25.81 -58.88 13.76
C GLU A 597 26.20 -59.16 15.22
N PHE A 598 26.79 -60.32 15.51
CA PHE A 598 27.09 -60.77 16.87
C PHE A 598 28.46 -60.34 17.37
N ALA A 599 29.37 -59.92 16.49
CA ALA A 599 30.74 -59.58 16.84
C ALA A 599 31.42 -60.65 17.71
N ASP A 600 31.17 -61.94 17.43
CA ASP A 600 31.76 -63.07 18.13
C ASP A 600 31.85 -64.26 17.17
N TRP A 601 32.92 -65.05 17.29
CA TRP A 601 33.07 -66.29 16.54
C TRP A 601 32.25 -67.46 17.12
N ASN A 602 31.88 -67.41 18.40
CA ASN A 602 31.22 -68.51 19.11
C ASN A 602 29.70 -68.56 18.88
N SER A 603 29.27 -69.11 17.75
CA SER A 603 27.83 -69.22 17.44
C SER A 603 27.04 -70.03 18.45
N GLN A 604 27.65 -71.09 19.01
CA GLN A 604 27.01 -71.91 20.03
C GLN A 604 26.75 -71.13 21.32
N ALA A 605 27.69 -70.31 21.76
CA ALA A 605 27.52 -69.49 22.97
C ALA A 605 26.55 -68.32 22.73
N GLN A 606 26.57 -67.71 21.56
CA GLN A 606 25.76 -66.52 21.27
C GLN A 606 24.28 -66.87 21.02
N ILE A 607 23.99 -67.91 20.23
CA ILE A 607 22.61 -68.26 19.81
C ILE A 607 22.06 -69.48 20.54
N GLY A 608 22.93 -70.44 20.86
CA GLY A 608 22.59 -71.74 21.43
C GLY A 608 23.37 -72.86 20.74
N ARG A 609 23.61 -73.96 21.44
CA ARG A 609 24.44 -75.07 20.93
C ARG A 609 23.81 -75.79 19.74
N GLY A 610 22.49 -75.74 19.60
CA GLY A 610 21.76 -76.52 18.59
C GLY A 610 21.60 -77.98 19.02
N ASN A 611 21.12 -78.82 18.11
CA ASN A 611 21.04 -80.26 18.37
C ASN A 611 22.45 -80.84 18.14
N VAL A 612 23.28 -80.98 19.17
CA VAL A 612 24.69 -81.42 19.06
C VAL A 612 25.11 -82.39 20.17
N ASP A 613 24.30 -82.55 21.21
CA ASP A 613 24.50 -83.42 22.37
C ASP A 613 23.36 -84.47 22.50
N SER A 614 22.73 -84.82 21.38
CA SER A 614 21.68 -85.84 21.29
C SER A 614 22.23 -87.18 20.78
N SER A 615 21.39 -88.22 20.85
CA SER A 615 21.70 -89.54 20.28
C SER A 615 21.09 -89.77 18.90
N SER A 616 20.28 -88.84 18.38
CA SER A 616 19.60 -88.98 17.10
C SER A 616 19.31 -87.64 16.40
N LEU A 617 19.09 -87.75 15.10
CA LEU A 617 18.53 -86.71 14.24
C LEU A 617 17.15 -86.27 14.73
N LYS A 618 16.81 -85.00 14.52
CA LYS A 618 15.47 -84.44 14.74
C LYS A 618 14.81 -84.02 13.43
N ASN A 619 13.49 -84.10 13.40
CA ASN A 619 12.70 -83.55 12.31
C ASN A 619 12.89 -82.02 12.22
N THR A 620 12.85 -81.52 10.99
CA THR A 620 12.76 -80.09 10.69
C THR A 620 11.49 -79.47 11.29
N GLY A 621 11.47 -78.16 11.48
CA GLY A 621 10.36 -77.41 12.06
C GLY A 621 10.46 -77.20 13.58
N GLY A 622 11.57 -77.58 14.22
CA GLY A 622 11.75 -77.43 15.66
C GLY A 622 11.69 -75.99 16.15
N THR A 623 11.99 -75.03 15.27
CA THR A 623 11.99 -73.58 15.54
C THR A 623 10.72 -72.89 15.05
N ASP A 624 9.74 -73.62 14.51
CA ASP A 624 8.57 -73.02 13.88
C ASP A 624 7.70 -72.19 14.82
N SER A 625 7.67 -72.59 16.10
CA SER A 625 6.95 -71.91 17.18
C SER A 625 7.64 -70.65 17.67
N MET A 626 8.90 -70.41 17.30
CA MET A 626 9.64 -69.22 17.72
C MET A 626 9.04 -67.97 17.06
N SER A 627 8.74 -66.97 17.89
CA SER A 627 8.25 -65.67 17.41
C SER A 627 9.37 -64.84 16.78
N TYR A 628 10.57 -64.91 17.33
CA TYR A 628 11.75 -64.17 16.87
C TYR A 628 12.65 -65.00 15.94
N HIS A 629 13.28 -64.36 14.96
CA HIS A 629 13.99 -65.02 13.85
C HIS A 629 15.35 -65.62 14.21
N THR A 630 15.84 -65.45 15.45
CA THR A 630 17.16 -65.92 15.86
C THR A 630 17.14 -66.42 17.30
N GLY A 631 17.77 -67.56 17.55
CA GLY A 631 17.80 -68.19 18.87
C GLY A 631 17.68 -69.71 18.80
N ARG A 632 17.22 -70.30 19.91
CA ARG A 632 17.04 -71.75 20.04
C ARG A 632 15.61 -72.14 20.43
N ALA A 633 15.17 -73.31 20.01
CA ALA A 633 13.90 -73.88 20.40
C ALA A 633 13.87 -74.21 21.91
N SER A 634 12.67 -74.27 22.48
CA SER A 634 12.46 -74.57 23.90
C SER A 634 12.99 -75.96 24.27
N GLY A 635 13.63 -76.08 25.43
CA GLY A 635 14.18 -77.33 25.96
C GLY A 635 15.66 -77.20 26.36
N THR A 636 16.32 -78.35 26.55
CA THR A 636 17.73 -78.42 26.96
C THR A 636 18.64 -77.95 25.83
N ASP A 637 19.48 -76.95 26.11
CA ASP A 637 20.49 -76.50 25.15
C ASP A 637 21.46 -77.64 24.82
N GLY A 638 21.86 -77.74 23.55
CA GLY A 638 22.58 -78.92 23.02
C GLY A 638 21.66 -80.03 22.53
N LYS A 639 20.36 -80.02 22.87
CA LYS A 639 19.38 -81.05 22.48
C LYS A 639 18.15 -80.48 21.78
N THR A 640 18.20 -79.25 21.29
CA THR A 640 17.09 -78.58 20.58
C THR A 640 17.62 -77.82 19.37
N GLN A 641 16.78 -77.65 18.34
CA GLN A 641 17.13 -76.93 17.12
C GLN A 641 17.42 -75.45 17.39
N VAL A 642 18.24 -74.85 16.54
CA VAL A 642 18.56 -73.41 16.53
C VAL A 642 18.11 -72.79 15.22
N GLN A 643 17.92 -71.46 15.21
CA GLN A 643 17.79 -70.72 13.96
C GLN A 643 18.60 -69.43 14.00
N TYR A 644 19.15 -69.05 12.85
CA TYR A 644 19.74 -67.73 12.60
C TYR A 644 19.02 -67.09 11.43
N ARG A 645 18.46 -65.89 11.64
CA ARG A 645 17.67 -65.16 10.64
C ARG A 645 16.72 -66.07 9.83
N HIS A 646 15.91 -66.85 10.55
CA HIS A 646 14.98 -67.89 10.08
C HIS A 646 15.58 -69.17 9.48
N ILE A 647 16.88 -69.24 9.21
CA ILE A 647 17.53 -70.47 8.75
C ILE A 647 17.61 -71.41 9.96
N GLU A 648 16.87 -72.51 9.95
CA GLU A 648 16.86 -73.53 11.00
C GLU A 648 18.03 -74.49 10.81
N ASP A 649 18.66 -74.88 11.92
CA ASP A 649 19.81 -75.78 12.00
C ASP A 649 20.96 -75.42 11.02
N PRO A 650 21.44 -74.16 11.01
CA PRO A 650 22.65 -73.80 10.25
C PRO A 650 23.92 -74.49 10.79
N TRP A 651 23.84 -75.02 12.01
CA TRP A 651 24.77 -75.97 12.60
C TRP A 651 24.01 -76.99 13.46
N GLY A 652 24.67 -78.11 13.74
CA GLY A 652 24.08 -79.23 14.45
C GLY A 652 22.98 -79.93 13.64
N ASN A 653 22.28 -80.85 14.32
CA ASN A 653 21.31 -81.78 13.77
C ASN A 653 21.90 -82.71 12.70
N ILE A 654 22.27 -82.23 11.51
CA ILE A 654 22.87 -83.04 10.45
C ILE A 654 23.97 -82.26 9.71
N TRP A 655 25.04 -82.94 9.31
CA TRP A 655 26.04 -82.32 8.43
C TRP A 655 25.41 -81.86 7.12
N GLU A 656 25.82 -80.70 6.61
CA GLU A 656 25.40 -80.22 5.30
C GLU A 656 26.51 -80.38 4.27
N TRP A 657 26.28 -81.13 3.19
CA TRP A 657 27.12 -81.04 2.01
C TRP A 657 27.07 -79.65 1.40
N ILE A 658 28.24 -79.10 1.09
CA ILE A 658 28.40 -77.79 0.45
C ILE A 658 29.06 -77.95 -0.92
N ASP A 659 28.46 -77.30 -1.93
CA ASP A 659 28.97 -77.30 -3.29
C ASP A 659 29.89 -76.11 -3.59
N GLY A 660 30.59 -76.14 -4.72
CA GLY A 660 31.42 -75.02 -5.18
C GLY A 660 32.77 -74.87 -4.48
N ALA A 661 33.17 -75.80 -3.60
CA ALA A 661 34.52 -75.90 -3.05
C ALA A 661 35.03 -77.35 -3.07
N ASN A 662 36.27 -77.52 -3.54
CA ASN A 662 37.02 -78.78 -3.54
C ASN A 662 38.38 -78.56 -2.89
N PHE A 663 38.92 -79.60 -2.27
CA PHE A 663 40.24 -79.56 -1.64
C PHE A 663 41.08 -80.71 -2.16
N ASN A 664 42.29 -80.42 -2.63
CA ASN A 664 43.23 -81.46 -3.03
C ASN A 664 44.53 -81.27 -2.27
N ASN A 665 44.89 -82.24 -1.43
CA ASN A 665 46.01 -82.09 -0.50
C ASN A 665 45.87 -80.79 0.31
N GLN A 666 44.67 -80.57 0.87
CA GLN A 666 44.29 -79.38 1.65
C GLN A 666 44.30 -78.03 0.89
N ALA A 667 44.82 -77.96 -0.34
CA ALA A 667 44.73 -76.76 -1.15
C ALA A 667 43.29 -76.52 -1.62
N ALA A 668 42.76 -75.32 -1.38
CA ALA A 668 41.37 -74.99 -1.70
C ALA A 668 41.20 -74.53 -3.16
N TYR A 669 40.18 -75.06 -3.83
CA TYR A 669 39.76 -74.69 -5.17
C TYR A 669 38.27 -74.33 -5.13
N ILE A 670 37.91 -73.14 -5.63
CA ILE A 670 36.57 -72.56 -5.50
C ILE A 670 35.96 -72.29 -6.88
N CYS A 671 34.67 -72.58 -7.00
CA CYS A 671 33.83 -72.24 -8.14
C CYS A 671 32.61 -71.47 -7.65
N THR A 672 32.26 -70.38 -8.32
CA THR A 672 31.07 -69.56 -8.02
C THR A 672 29.98 -69.68 -9.09
N ASN A 673 30.24 -70.43 -10.17
CA ASN A 673 29.27 -70.69 -11.22
C ASN A 673 28.59 -72.06 -10.99
N PRO A 674 27.30 -72.10 -10.60
CA PRO A 674 26.62 -73.35 -10.26
C PRO A 674 26.51 -74.36 -11.40
N ALA A 675 26.59 -73.90 -12.65
CA ALA A 675 26.61 -74.79 -13.82
C ALA A 675 27.87 -75.67 -13.87
N ASN A 676 28.97 -75.21 -13.27
CA ASN A 676 30.26 -75.87 -13.29
C ASN A 676 30.55 -76.70 -12.03
N TYR A 677 29.61 -76.74 -11.06
CA TYR A 677 29.81 -77.49 -9.83
C TYR A 677 30.01 -78.98 -10.10
N ALA A 678 31.15 -79.50 -9.61
CA ALA A 678 31.63 -80.86 -9.78
C ALA A 678 32.56 -81.26 -8.62
N ASP A 679 32.65 -82.57 -8.36
CA ASP A 679 33.51 -83.14 -7.32
C ASP A 679 34.93 -83.41 -7.83
N ASP A 680 35.88 -83.46 -6.91
CA ASP A 680 37.24 -84.00 -7.11
C ASP A 680 37.98 -83.44 -8.34
N THR A 681 37.79 -82.15 -8.63
CA THR A 681 38.35 -81.50 -9.82
C THR A 681 38.82 -80.07 -9.56
N THR A 682 39.84 -79.67 -10.32
CA THR A 682 40.25 -78.26 -10.48
C THR A 682 39.68 -77.64 -11.75
N SER A 683 39.12 -78.43 -12.67
CA SER A 683 38.59 -77.92 -13.95
C SER A 683 37.41 -76.98 -13.70
N ASN A 684 37.49 -75.74 -14.19
CA ASN A 684 36.53 -74.64 -13.92
C ASN A 684 36.50 -74.14 -12.47
N TYR A 685 37.43 -74.59 -11.62
CA TYR A 685 37.63 -74.10 -10.27
C TYR A 685 38.93 -73.29 -10.23
N THR A 686 38.92 -72.19 -9.49
CA THR A 686 40.11 -71.34 -9.32
C THR A 686 40.77 -71.64 -7.99
N ALA A 687 42.09 -71.78 -7.97
CA ALA A 687 42.84 -71.94 -6.73
C ALA A 687 42.63 -70.72 -5.83
N ALA A 688 42.29 -70.95 -4.56
CA ALA A 688 42.10 -69.88 -3.59
C ALA A 688 43.44 -69.29 -3.09
N GLY A 689 44.55 -70.01 -3.28
CA GLY A 689 45.85 -69.62 -2.73
C GLY A 689 45.98 -69.83 -1.23
N VAL A 690 45.04 -70.55 -0.61
CA VAL A 690 45.05 -70.93 0.81
C VAL A 690 45.07 -72.45 0.91
N THR A 691 45.92 -72.96 1.80
CA THR A 691 45.99 -74.39 2.15
C THR A 691 45.44 -74.55 3.55
N LEU A 692 44.52 -75.49 3.73
CA LEU A 692 43.93 -75.73 5.04
C LEU A 692 44.99 -76.25 6.03
N CYS A 693 44.86 -75.87 7.30
CA CYS A 693 45.62 -76.54 8.37
C CYS A 693 45.18 -78.00 8.55
N SER A 694 45.97 -78.78 9.30
CA SER A 694 45.58 -80.14 9.72
C SER A 694 44.33 -80.11 10.60
N SER A 695 43.72 -81.26 10.90
CA SER A 695 42.55 -81.31 11.77
C SER A 695 42.84 -80.77 13.18
N GLY A 696 41.96 -79.90 13.70
CA GLY A 696 42.15 -79.23 14.99
C GLY A 696 41.14 -78.10 15.24
N TRP A 697 41.27 -77.41 16.38
CA TRP A 697 40.51 -76.19 16.65
C TRP A 697 41.10 -75.00 15.90
N ILE A 698 40.23 -74.24 15.24
CA ILE A 698 40.61 -73.16 14.33
C ILE A 698 41.22 -72.00 15.12
N LYS A 699 42.43 -71.58 14.74
CA LYS A 699 43.12 -70.42 15.31
C LYS A 699 43.12 -69.22 14.37
N ASP A 700 43.35 -69.47 13.07
CA ASP A 700 43.39 -68.41 12.05
C ASP A 700 42.70 -68.85 10.76
N LEU A 701 42.40 -67.85 9.92
CA LEU A 701 41.79 -68.01 8.60
C LEU A 701 42.69 -67.40 7.54
N GLY A 702 42.99 -68.13 6.48
CA GLY A 702 43.74 -67.62 5.34
C GLY A 702 42.94 -66.59 4.54
N LEU A 703 43.60 -65.51 4.12
CA LEU A 703 43.00 -64.50 3.24
C LEU A 703 43.34 -64.80 1.78
N SER A 704 42.34 -65.19 1.00
CA SER A 704 42.51 -65.37 -0.44
C SER A 704 42.49 -64.03 -1.17
N ASN A 705 43.50 -63.76 -2.01
CA ASN A 705 43.49 -62.60 -2.92
C ASN A 705 42.40 -62.68 -3.99
N THR A 706 42.00 -63.90 -4.37
CA THR A 706 40.97 -64.13 -5.40
C THR A 706 39.57 -64.16 -4.79
N PHE A 707 39.44 -64.74 -3.60
CA PHE A 707 38.17 -64.94 -2.90
C PHE A 707 38.24 -64.38 -1.48
N PRO A 708 38.39 -63.04 -1.30
CA PRO A 708 38.57 -62.46 0.02
C PRO A 708 37.35 -62.68 0.93
N TRP A 709 36.19 -63.05 0.39
CA TRP A 709 34.99 -63.41 1.15
C TRP A 709 35.02 -64.84 1.72
N ALA A 710 35.98 -65.69 1.34
CA ALA A 710 36.03 -67.08 1.76
C ALA A 710 36.70 -67.24 3.12
N PHE A 711 35.98 -67.82 4.07
CA PHE A 711 36.49 -68.25 5.37
C PHE A 711 37.16 -69.64 5.22
N LEU A 712 38.49 -69.67 5.21
CA LEU A 712 39.30 -70.87 5.00
C LEU A 712 40.28 -71.07 6.18
N PRO A 713 40.10 -72.07 7.05
CA PRO A 713 41.00 -72.30 8.18
C PRO A 713 42.42 -72.68 7.75
N ASP A 714 43.43 -71.90 8.12
CA ASP A 714 44.83 -72.12 7.72
C ASP A 714 45.79 -72.32 8.90
N ALA A 715 45.32 -72.15 10.14
CA ALA A 715 46.09 -72.42 11.35
C ALA A 715 45.25 -73.09 12.45
N ASN A 716 45.88 -74.05 13.13
CA ASN A 716 45.35 -74.66 14.35
C ASN A 716 45.89 -73.97 15.61
N GLY A 717 45.23 -74.24 16.74
CA GLY A 717 45.69 -73.83 18.07
C GLY A 717 44.65 -73.05 18.88
N GLY A 718 43.37 -73.10 18.48
CA GLY A 718 42.26 -72.66 19.31
C GLY A 718 41.79 -73.72 20.30
N SER A 719 40.57 -73.56 20.81
CA SER A 719 39.86 -74.49 21.70
C SER A 719 38.35 -74.28 21.57
N GLU A 720 37.55 -75.05 22.30
CA GLU A 720 36.10 -74.84 22.40
C GLU A 720 35.67 -73.46 22.98
N THR A 721 36.62 -72.61 23.38
CA THR A 721 36.39 -71.29 23.99
C THR A 721 37.34 -70.20 23.52
N THR A 722 38.23 -70.46 22.54
CA THR A 722 39.22 -69.47 22.09
C THR A 722 39.30 -69.35 20.57
N TYR A 723 39.66 -68.16 20.09
CA TYR A 723 39.74 -67.80 18.67
C TYR A 723 38.42 -68.08 17.92
N ILE A 724 38.40 -69.06 17.02
CA ILE A 724 37.19 -69.55 16.35
C ILE A 724 36.89 -70.91 16.97
N PRO A 725 35.92 -70.99 17.90
CA PRO A 725 35.73 -72.17 18.76
C PRO A 725 34.96 -73.30 18.08
N ASP A 726 35.23 -73.50 16.79
CA ASP A 726 34.70 -74.57 15.96
C ASP A 726 35.88 -75.37 15.39
N TYR A 727 35.63 -76.62 15.03
CA TYR A 727 36.69 -77.53 14.60
C TYR A 727 36.94 -77.40 13.08
N VAL A 728 38.14 -77.73 12.62
CA VAL A 728 38.45 -78.01 11.22
C VAL A 728 38.89 -79.46 11.11
N SER A 729 38.34 -80.19 10.15
CA SER A 729 38.81 -81.52 9.76
C SER A 729 39.30 -81.47 8.32
N SER A 730 40.55 -81.86 8.08
CA SER A 730 41.14 -81.84 6.74
C SER A 730 41.99 -83.07 6.49
N HIS A 731 42.03 -83.52 5.24
CA HIS A 731 42.85 -84.67 4.84
C HIS A 731 43.59 -84.40 3.53
N SER A 732 44.65 -85.17 3.29
CA SER A 732 45.31 -85.19 1.99
C SER A 732 44.42 -85.83 0.91
N GLY A 733 44.75 -85.63 -0.36
CA GLY A 733 43.95 -86.11 -1.50
C GLY A 733 42.71 -85.25 -1.77
N TRP A 734 41.84 -85.75 -2.65
CA TRP A 734 40.59 -85.08 -3.04
C TRP A 734 39.53 -85.22 -1.96
N GLN A 735 39.09 -84.09 -1.44
CA GLN A 735 38.08 -83.97 -0.39
C GLN A 735 37.02 -82.93 -0.77
N VAL A 736 35.83 -83.13 -0.22
CA VAL A 736 34.66 -82.26 -0.42
C VAL A 736 34.21 -81.67 0.91
N LEU A 737 33.53 -80.52 0.87
CA LEU A 737 33.14 -79.78 2.08
C LEU A 737 31.80 -80.26 2.64
N MET A 738 31.78 -80.57 3.94
CA MET A 738 30.57 -80.55 4.77
C MET A 738 30.74 -79.65 5.99
N VAL A 739 29.64 -79.11 6.51
CA VAL A 739 29.66 -78.00 7.46
C VAL A 739 28.65 -78.15 8.60
N GLY A 740 28.87 -77.40 9.68
CA GLY A 740 27.89 -77.22 10.78
C GLY A 740 27.88 -78.33 11.84
N GLY A 741 28.31 -79.55 11.53
CA GLY A 741 28.23 -80.68 12.46
C GLY A 741 26.85 -81.34 12.52
N ASN A 742 26.77 -82.49 13.17
CA ASN A 742 25.54 -83.26 13.38
C ASN A 742 25.11 -83.30 14.86
N TRP A 743 24.05 -84.06 15.14
CA TRP A 743 23.42 -84.22 16.45
C TRP A 743 24.29 -84.70 17.62
N ASN A 744 25.52 -85.17 17.38
CA ASN A 744 26.41 -85.69 18.43
C ASN A 744 27.83 -85.07 18.44
N ASN A 745 28.08 -84.02 17.65
CA ASN A 745 29.42 -83.43 17.55
C ASN A 745 29.82 -82.54 18.74
N GLY A 746 28.89 -82.21 19.64
CA GLY A 746 29.14 -81.42 20.83
C GLY A 746 29.81 -80.08 20.53
N SER A 747 30.87 -79.75 21.27
CA SER A 747 31.59 -78.49 21.14
C SER A 747 32.29 -78.28 19.80
N ASN A 748 32.54 -79.35 19.01
CA ASN A 748 33.20 -79.19 17.71
C ASN A 748 32.30 -78.50 16.68
N ALA A 749 30.98 -78.60 16.88
CA ALA A 749 29.97 -78.01 16.02
C ALA A 749 29.91 -76.49 16.15
N GLY A 750 29.15 -75.86 15.27
CA GLY A 750 29.01 -74.42 15.24
C GLY A 750 28.94 -73.93 13.81
N LEU A 751 28.64 -72.65 13.67
CA LEU A 751 28.43 -72.04 12.37
C LEU A 751 29.66 -72.24 11.50
N PHE A 752 30.88 -72.15 12.06
CA PHE A 752 32.19 -72.23 11.42
C PHE A 752 32.82 -73.64 11.35
N TYR A 753 32.14 -74.72 11.77
CA TYR A 753 32.69 -76.08 11.67
C TYR A 753 32.93 -76.44 10.19
N PHE A 754 34.20 -76.60 9.83
CA PHE A 754 34.70 -76.87 8.49
C PHE A 754 35.23 -78.31 8.35
N ASN A 755 34.57 -79.17 7.57
CA ASN A 755 35.03 -80.54 7.37
C ASN A 755 35.28 -80.86 5.89
N ALA A 756 36.57 -80.88 5.53
CA ALA A 756 37.15 -81.31 4.26
C ALA A 756 38.04 -82.55 4.47
N ASN A 757 37.58 -83.52 5.24
CA ASN A 757 38.28 -84.78 5.50
C ASN A 757 37.70 -85.99 4.74
N ASN A 758 36.53 -85.85 4.11
CA ASN A 758 35.82 -86.97 3.50
C ASN A 758 35.74 -86.84 1.97
N SER A 759 35.83 -88.00 1.30
CA SER A 759 35.70 -88.12 -0.15
C SER A 759 34.27 -87.83 -0.63
N SER A 760 34.14 -87.45 -1.90
CA SER A 760 32.84 -87.19 -2.56
C SER A 760 31.88 -88.39 -2.54
N SER A 761 32.43 -89.61 -2.44
CA SER A 761 31.71 -90.87 -2.40
C SER A 761 31.13 -91.23 -1.03
N ASN A 762 31.42 -90.45 0.02
CA ASN A 762 30.94 -90.75 1.36
C ASN A 762 29.41 -90.54 1.47
N SER A 763 28.73 -91.48 2.13
CA SER A 763 27.28 -91.44 2.36
C SER A 763 26.97 -92.04 3.72
N ASN A 764 26.56 -91.20 4.68
CA ASN A 764 26.29 -91.63 6.06
C ASN A 764 24.98 -91.02 6.57
N GLY A 765 24.34 -91.67 7.54
CA GLY A 765 23.05 -91.27 8.11
C GLY A 765 23.08 -89.95 8.88
N ASN A 766 24.26 -89.41 9.14
CA ASN A 766 24.49 -88.10 9.74
C ASN A 766 24.88 -87.02 8.74
N ILE A 767 24.78 -87.29 7.42
CA ILE A 767 25.14 -86.35 6.36
C ILE A 767 23.94 -86.11 5.44
N GLY A 768 23.54 -84.84 5.37
CA GLY A 768 22.46 -84.33 4.56
C GLY A 768 22.91 -83.16 3.69
N ALA A 769 21.98 -82.25 3.44
CA ALA A 769 22.13 -81.15 2.50
C ALA A 769 21.14 -80.02 2.80
N ARG A 770 21.34 -78.86 2.19
CA ARG A 770 20.38 -77.76 2.17
C ARG A 770 20.19 -77.26 0.74
N LEU A 771 18.98 -76.83 0.38
CA LEU A 771 18.69 -76.32 -0.96
C LEU A 771 19.11 -74.85 -1.10
N LEU A 772 19.40 -74.43 -2.32
CA LEU A 772 19.67 -73.04 -2.70
C LEU A 772 18.96 -72.73 -4.02
N VAL A 773 18.37 -71.55 -4.11
CA VAL A 773 17.71 -71.04 -5.33
C VAL A 773 18.35 -69.73 -5.76
N PHE A 774 18.79 -69.71 -7.02
CA PHE A 774 19.34 -68.53 -7.69
C PHE A 774 18.21 -67.74 -8.36
N PRO A 775 18.07 -66.42 -8.12
CA PRO A 775 17.21 -65.60 -8.96
C PRO A 775 17.83 -65.48 -10.36
N MET A 776 17.00 -65.40 -11.41
CA MET A 776 17.53 -65.01 -12.71
C MET A 776 17.93 -63.54 -12.64
N SER A 777 19.15 -63.21 -13.09
CA SER A 777 19.45 -61.85 -13.51
C SER A 777 18.41 -61.47 -14.56
N SER A 778 17.62 -60.43 -14.30
CA SER A 778 16.83 -59.79 -15.33
C SER A 778 17.77 -59.47 -16.49
N LEU A 779 17.60 -60.19 -17.62
CA LEU A 779 18.20 -59.78 -18.87
C LEU A 779 17.90 -58.28 -19.02
N ARG A 780 18.97 -57.49 -19.22
CA ARG A 780 18.89 -56.05 -19.49
C ARG A 780 17.67 -55.77 -20.36
N ARG A 781 16.65 -55.14 -19.78
CA ARG A 781 15.56 -54.53 -20.53
C ARG A 781 16.20 -53.35 -21.27
N LEU A 782 16.79 -53.63 -22.43
CA LEU A 782 17.12 -52.62 -23.43
C LEU A 782 15.79 -51.96 -23.79
N PHE A 783 15.52 -50.83 -23.15
CA PHE A 783 14.46 -49.93 -23.59
C PHE A 783 14.80 -49.50 -25.01
N ARG A 784 14.12 -50.09 -26.00
CA ARG A 784 13.91 -49.44 -27.28
C ARG A 784 12.94 -48.31 -27.00
N THR A 785 13.45 -47.10 -26.89
CA THR A 785 12.68 -45.88 -27.15
C THR A 785 12.31 -45.90 -28.63
N ALA A 786 11.02 -46.14 -28.91
CA ALA A 786 10.43 -45.78 -30.19
C ALA A 786 9.90 -44.34 -30.07
N TRP A 787 10.04 -43.63 -31.19
CA TRP A 787 9.83 -42.21 -31.43
C TRP A 787 8.49 -41.66 -30.98
#